data_AF-A0A3D2TQW7-F1
#
_entry.id   AF-A0A3D2TQW7-F1
#
_cell.length_a   1.000
_cell.length_b   1.000
_cell.length_c   1.000
_cell.angle_alpha   90.00
_cell.angle_beta   90.00
_cell.angle_gamma   90.00
#
_symmetry.space_group_name_H-M   'P 1'
#
loop_
_entity.id
_entity.type
_entity.pdbx_description
1 polymer ?
#
loop_
_entity_poly.entity_id
_entity_poly.type
_entity_poly.pdbx_seq_one_letter_code
_entity_poly.pdbx_strand_id
1 'polypeptide(L)'
;MDKNLFSNRLKLNSITLTDDFWLEKSELVRREMIPYQLSALNDNIEGAEKSYCLENFKKASIIVENMKKGVKPPKYPADRWHYDESAPKNAFHGWVFQDSDVYKWLEAVAYSLVNHPDYDLQRKADKCVDLICSAQLENGYLDTLYIINNQDEIFTNLKDYHELYCFGHLAQAAIAYYDATGNKKLFDAACRFADLICDTFGENKIKGYPGHEIAEMALVGLYRATGDEKYLKTAEFFVDERGKKPYYYDLVLGKKTVNDNYFYNQAHIQPKYQTEAVGHAVRGVYLYSGMADVARETGDDELLAACEKIFDNIRSKKMYITGGIGATVDGEAFSFNYDLPNDLAYSETCASIGLVFFAMRMSAINPDSKYADVVERALYNTILSGMSEDAKRFFYVNPLEVLPEASHKDSRKAHIKPVRQKWFGCACCPPNLARLISSLGEYCFSESGDTFYIHQYVGANIDAQNADVCVKSSYLTDGGVKIKINPKKSMRLALRIPSWCKNYKISAPYEIKKGCAYIDVNGETKVNASFELKPRFVACTSNVRANVGKVALCRGPVVYCIESVDNGADLQQLIVNANSDFSESGECITVNGLREKAHESLYYDYEKPTYEKTKIKFIPYRKWGNRGENEMCVFVRIKED
;
A
#
# COMPACT_ATOMS: atom_id res chain seq x y z
N MET A 1 -23.84 12.44 4.91
CA MET A 1 -23.53 11.01 4.69
C MET A 1 -24.75 10.16 4.99
N ASP A 2 -24.95 9.04 4.30
CA ASP A 2 -25.99 8.06 4.65
C ASP A 2 -25.37 6.90 5.45
N LYS A 3 -25.57 6.89 6.77
CA LYS A 3 -25.02 5.87 7.67
C LYS A 3 -25.56 4.46 7.38
N ASN A 4 -26.69 4.34 6.68
CA ASN A 4 -27.24 3.03 6.29
C ASN A 4 -26.41 2.35 5.19
N LEU A 5 -25.51 3.09 4.53
CA LEU A 5 -24.58 2.54 3.54
C LEU A 5 -23.26 2.08 4.13
N PHE A 6 -23.01 2.36 5.42
CA PHE A 6 -21.73 2.02 6.04
C PHE A 6 -21.55 0.51 6.06
N SER A 7 -20.50 0.03 5.42
CA SER A 7 -20.13 -1.37 5.45
C SER A 7 -18.99 -1.62 6.43
N ASN A 8 -18.95 -2.84 6.94
CA ASN A 8 -17.89 -3.33 7.79
C ASN A 8 -17.08 -4.37 7.02
N ARG A 9 -15.76 -4.29 7.19
CA ARG A 9 -14.87 -5.38 6.81
C ARG A 9 -15.25 -6.61 7.62
N LEU A 10 -15.20 -7.77 6.96
CA LEU A 10 -15.38 -9.03 7.66
C LEU A 10 -14.13 -9.31 8.51
N LYS A 11 -14.32 -10.00 9.64
CA LYS A 11 -13.18 -10.48 10.42
C LYS A 11 -12.41 -11.50 9.59
N LEU A 12 -11.09 -11.40 9.56
CA LEU A 12 -10.27 -12.28 8.72
C LEU A 12 -10.50 -13.77 8.99
N ASN A 13 -10.75 -14.16 10.25
CA ASN A 13 -11.05 -15.55 10.64
C ASN A 13 -12.39 -16.10 10.12
N SER A 14 -13.26 -15.24 9.60
CA SER A 14 -14.52 -15.64 8.95
C SER A 14 -14.36 -15.94 7.46
N ILE A 15 -13.15 -15.74 6.91
CA ILE A 15 -12.85 -15.93 5.49
C ILE A 15 -11.77 -17.00 5.35
N THR A 16 -12.04 -18.04 4.58
CA THR A 16 -11.05 -19.02 4.14
C THR A 16 -10.84 -18.90 2.64
N LEU A 17 -9.70 -18.37 2.21
CA LEU A 17 -9.37 -18.27 0.78
C LEU A 17 -9.21 -19.66 0.16
N THR A 18 -9.71 -19.82 -1.06
CA THR A 18 -9.61 -21.05 -1.87
C THR A 18 -9.13 -20.78 -3.29
N ASP A 19 -8.56 -19.60 -3.52
CA ASP A 19 -8.08 -19.14 -4.82
C ASP A 19 -6.62 -19.55 -5.03
N ASP A 20 -6.34 -20.42 -6.00
CA ASP A 20 -5.00 -20.97 -6.19
C ASP A 20 -3.93 -19.88 -6.41
N PHE A 21 -4.26 -18.82 -7.17
CA PHE A 21 -3.33 -17.74 -7.46
C PHE A 21 -2.93 -16.99 -6.18
N TRP A 22 -3.91 -16.60 -5.37
CA TRP A 22 -3.63 -15.86 -4.14
C TRP A 22 -3.14 -16.74 -2.99
N LEU A 23 -3.52 -18.01 -2.94
CA LEU A 23 -2.99 -18.97 -1.98
C LEU A 23 -1.50 -19.22 -2.21
N GLU A 24 -1.05 -19.33 -3.47
CA GLU A 24 0.37 -19.43 -3.79
C GLU A 24 1.16 -18.23 -3.22
N LYS A 25 0.64 -17.01 -3.40
CA LYS A 25 1.30 -15.79 -2.91
C LYS A 25 1.26 -15.68 -1.38
N SER A 26 0.14 -16.06 -0.77
CA SER A 26 -0.01 -16.09 0.69
C SER A 26 0.94 -17.10 1.33
N GLU A 27 1.11 -18.27 0.71
CA GLU A 27 2.04 -19.30 1.18
C GLU A 27 3.51 -18.86 1.00
N LEU A 28 3.86 -18.18 -0.09
CA LEU A 28 5.19 -17.57 -0.25
C LEU A 28 5.47 -16.54 0.85
N VAL A 29 4.49 -15.69 1.17
CA VAL A 29 4.63 -14.71 2.25
C VAL A 29 4.85 -15.42 3.60
N ARG A 30 4.04 -16.44 3.89
CA ARG A 30 4.12 -17.18 5.16
C ARG A 30 5.41 -17.97 5.32
N ARG A 31 5.83 -18.70 4.28
CA ARG A 31 6.95 -19.66 4.36
C ARG A 31 8.30 -19.02 4.09
N GLU A 32 8.36 -18.02 3.22
CA GLU A 32 9.63 -17.41 2.78
C GLU A 32 9.77 -15.99 3.33
N MET A 33 8.81 -15.12 3.07
CA MET A 33 8.95 -13.69 3.34
C MET A 33 8.99 -13.38 4.85
N ILE A 34 8.03 -13.83 5.63
CA ILE A 34 7.95 -13.56 7.07
C ILE A 34 9.20 -14.07 7.82
N PRO A 35 9.68 -15.32 7.58
CA PRO A 35 10.93 -15.78 8.17
C PRO A 35 12.17 -15.01 7.70
N TYR A 36 12.24 -14.65 6.41
CA TYR A 36 13.32 -13.85 5.86
C TYR A 36 13.40 -12.46 6.52
N GLN A 37 12.25 -11.80 6.69
CA GLN A 37 12.15 -10.51 7.37
C GLN A 37 12.61 -10.59 8.83
N LEU A 38 12.23 -11.63 9.58
CA LEU A 38 12.71 -11.79 10.95
C LEU A 38 14.24 -11.96 10.99
N SER A 39 14.83 -12.65 10.02
CA SER A 39 16.29 -12.73 9.88
C SER A 39 16.92 -11.37 9.57
N ALA A 40 16.29 -10.55 8.72
CA ALA A 40 16.75 -9.19 8.41
C ALA A 40 16.70 -8.27 9.64
N LEU A 41 15.60 -8.31 10.40
CA LEU A 41 15.42 -7.54 11.64
C LEU A 41 16.42 -7.91 12.76
N ASN A 42 17.03 -9.10 12.65
CA ASN A 42 18.11 -9.57 13.53
C ASN A 42 19.50 -9.43 12.90
N ASP A 43 19.63 -8.78 11.74
CA ASP A 43 20.90 -8.60 11.02
C ASP A 43 21.61 -9.91 10.64
N ASN A 44 20.84 -10.98 10.41
CA ASN A 44 21.36 -12.32 10.11
C ASN A 44 21.45 -12.63 8.61
N ILE A 45 21.31 -11.62 7.73
CA ILE A 45 21.34 -11.81 6.27
C ILE A 45 22.66 -11.30 5.71
N GLU A 46 23.49 -12.23 5.25
CA GLU A 46 24.79 -11.91 4.66
C GLU A 46 24.66 -11.05 3.39
N GLY A 47 25.43 -9.95 3.36
CA GLY A 47 25.48 -9.01 2.25
C GLY A 47 24.23 -8.13 2.10
N ALA A 48 23.31 -8.14 3.07
CA ALA A 48 22.24 -7.15 3.18
C ALA A 48 22.70 -5.96 4.04
N GLU A 49 22.12 -4.78 3.80
CA GLU A 49 22.23 -3.67 4.75
C GLU A 49 21.61 -4.07 6.09
N LYS A 50 22.28 -3.70 7.19
CA LYS A 50 21.82 -3.96 8.55
C LYS A 50 20.58 -3.12 8.88
N SER A 51 19.62 -3.73 9.55
CA SER A 51 18.41 -3.12 10.09
C SER A 51 18.62 -2.50 11.47
N TYR A 52 19.36 -3.14 12.38
CA TYR A 52 19.49 -2.74 13.80
C TYR A 52 18.19 -2.70 14.62
N CYS A 53 17.03 -3.00 14.02
CA CYS A 53 15.70 -2.82 14.64
C CYS A 53 15.60 -3.53 16.01
N LEU A 54 15.79 -4.85 16.04
CA LEU A 54 15.70 -5.61 17.30
C LEU A 54 16.90 -5.36 18.23
N GLU A 55 18.02 -4.87 17.72
CA GLU A 55 19.15 -4.43 18.55
C GLU A 55 18.80 -3.15 19.33
N ASN A 56 18.14 -2.18 18.69
CA ASN A 56 17.70 -0.96 19.37
C ASN A 56 16.71 -1.26 20.49
N PHE A 57 15.74 -2.16 20.30
CA PHE A 57 14.86 -2.55 21.41
C PHE A 57 15.61 -3.20 22.58
N LYS A 58 16.67 -4.00 22.31
CA LYS A 58 17.54 -4.55 23.37
C LYS A 58 18.29 -3.44 24.12
N LYS A 59 18.81 -2.43 23.42
CA LYS A 59 19.47 -1.28 24.04
C LYS A 59 18.48 -0.49 24.91
N ALA A 60 17.30 -0.22 24.37
CA ALA A 60 16.24 0.50 25.07
C ALA A 60 15.76 -0.24 26.33
N SER A 61 15.58 -1.56 26.28
CA SER A 61 15.16 -2.34 27.45
C SER A 61 16.20 -2.33 28.58
N ILE A 62 17.50 -2.36 28.23
CA ILE A 62 18.59 -2.22 29.21
C ILE A 62 18.53 -0.83 29.87
N ILE A 63 18.26 0.23 29.11
CA ILE A 63 18.12 1.59 29.66
C ILE A 63 16.93 1.67 30.62
N VAL A 64 15.78 1.13 30.24
CA VAL A 64 14.57 1.08 31.08
C VAL A 64 14.84 0.29 32.38
N GLU A 65 15.53 -0.85 32.30
CA GLU A 65 15.89 -1.65 33.47
C GLU A 65 16.84 -0.88 34.40
N ASN A 66 17.82 -0.18 33.85
CA ASN A 66 18.76 0.64 34.61
C ASN A 66 18.07 1.84 35.28
N MET A 67 17.11 2.47 34.60
CA MET A 67 16.30 3.55 35.18
C MET A 67 15.49 3.07 36.38
N LYS A 68 14.93 1.86 36.35
CA LYS A 68 14.26 1.24 37.51
C LYS A 68 15.19 1.04 38.71
N LYS A 69 16.51 0.97 38.47
CA LYS A 69 17.56 0.89 39.51
C LYS A 69 18.10 2.28 39.92
N GLY A 70 17.50 3.36 39.45
CA GLY A 70 17.91 4.74 39.74
C GLY A 70 19.10 5.25 38.92
N VAL A 71 19.51 4.52 37.88
CA VAL A 71 20.59 4.96 36.97
C VAL A 71 20.03 5.95 35.95
N LYS A 72 20.70 7.09 35.78
CA LYS A 72 20.30 8.08 34.77
C LYS A 72 20.55 7.54 33.35
N PRO A 73 19.63 7.75 32.39
CA PRO A 73 19.85 7.34 31.01
C PRO A 73 21.02 8.11 30.38
N PRO A 74 21.72 7.51 29.39
CA PRO A 74 22.76 8.20 28.65
C PRO A 74 22.17 9.36 27.83
N LYS A 75 23.05 10.28 27.39
CA LYS A 75 22.72 11.36 26.45
C LYS A 75 23.61 11.27 25.21
N TYR A 76 23.04 10.80 24.12
CA TYR A 76 23.62 10.81 22.78
C TYR A 76 22.86 11.81 21.90
N PRO A 77 23.48 12.34 20.82
CA PRO A 77 22.79 13.22 19.89
C PRO A 77 21.57 12.55 19.26
N ALA A 78 20.44 13.25 19.22
CA ALA A 78 19.24 12.88 18.46
C ALA A 78 19.01 13.88 17.31
N ASP A 79 20.06 14.18 16.52
CA ASP A 79 20.09 15.29 15.55
C ASP A 79 20.16 14.85 14.07
N ARG A 80 20.00 13.55 13.79
CA ARG A 80 20.11 12.97 12.44
C ARG A 80 18.87 12.19 12.05
N TRP A 81 18.65 12.07 10.74
CA TRP A 81 17.57 11.25 10.17
C TRP A 81 17.94 9.76 10.02
N HIS A 82 19.24 9.48 9.91
CA HIS A 82 19.81 8.13 9.84
C HIS A 82 21.11 8.06 10.66
N TYR A 83 21.25 7.01 11.46
CA TYR A 83 22.39 6.77 12.35
C TYR A 83 23.13 5.52 11.87
N ASP A 84 24.18 5.72 11.09
CA ASP A 84 25.05 4.66 10.60
C ASP A 84 26.12 4.25 11.63
N GLU A 85 27.09 3.44 11.20
CA GLU A 85 28.20 2.95 12.05
C GLU A 85 29.13 4.08 12.56
N SER A 86 28.94 5.34 12.14
CA SER A 86 29.63 6.49 12.73
C SER A 86 29.05 6.92 14.09
N ALA A 87 27.85 6.46 14.44
CA ALA A 87 27.24 6.73 15.74
C ALA A 87 27.96 5.95 16.86
N PRO A 88 27.92 6.44 18.13
CA PRO A 88 28.48 5.68 19.25
C PRO A 88 27.85 4.29 19.34
N LYS A 89 28.65 3.26 19.61
CA LYS A 89 28.19 1.84 19.66
C LYS A 89 26.92 1.60 20.49
N ASN A 90 26.80 2.28 21.63
CA ASN A 90 25.66 2.13 22.55
C ASN A 90 24.50 3.09 22.24
N ALA A 91 24.63 3.96 21.23
CA ALA A 91 23.55 4.81 20.72
C ALA A 91 22.64 4.02 19.76
N PHE A 92 21.52 4.66 19.42
CA PHE A 92 20.61 4.22 18.38
C PHE A 92 21.30 4.11 17.00
N HIS A 93 20.89 3.13 16.20
CA HIS A 93 21.34 2.93 14.82
C HIS A 93 20.16 2.71 13.88
N GLY A 94 20.32 3.03 12.60
CA GLY A 94 19.25 2.94 11.59
C GLY A 94 18.48 4.25 11.41
N TRP A 95 17.32 4.16 10.78
CA TRP A 95 16.46 5.32 10.49
C TRP A 95 15.65 5.70 11.71
N VAL A 96 15.30 6.98 11.88
CA VAL A 96 14.47 7.43 13.03
C VAL A 96 13.14 6.68 13.20
N PHE A 97 12.67 5.97 12.16
CA PHE A 97 11.45 5.17 12.15
C PHE A 97 11.71 3.64 12.16
N GLN A 98 12.91 3.19 12.54
CA GLN A 98 13.32 1.78 12.48
C GLN A 98 12.40 0.85 13.30
N ASP A 99 11.83 1.36 14.40
CA ASP A 99 10.88 0.62 15.24
C ASP A 99 9.66 0.12 14.45
N SER A 100 9.23 0.87 13.44
CA SER A 100 8.06 0.51 12.65
C SER A 100 8.22 -0.80 11.87
N ASP A 101 9.44 -1.25 11.61
CA ASP A 101 9.69 -2.45 10.81
C ASP A 101 9.25 -3.72 11.54
N VAL A 102 9.59 -3.86 12.82
CA VAL A 102 9.13 -5.00 13.63
C VAL A 102 7.63 -4.93 13.88
N TYR A 103 7.05 -3.73 14.01
CA TYR A 103 5.60 -3.58 14.17
C TYR A 103 4.84 -4.07 12.94
N LYS A 104 5.24 -3.65 11.73
CA LYS A 104 4.65 -4.14 10.47
C LYS A 104 4.85 -5.66 10.30
N TRP A 105 6.00 -6.19 10.72
CA TRP A 105 6.24 -7.64 10.74
C TRP A 105 5.28 -8.37 11.68
N LEU A 106 5.07 -7.87 12.91
CA LEU A 106 4.10 -8.43 13.86
C LEU A 106 2.67 -8.37 13.34
N GLU A 107 2.29 -7.29 12.66
CA GLU A 107 0.99 -7.18 12.00
C GLU A 107 0.82 -8.25 10.91
N ALA A 108 1.84 -8.47 10.07
CA ALA A 108 1.82 -9.54 9.07
C ALA A 108 1.74 -10.94 9.70
N VAL A 109 2.48 -11.17 10.79
CA VAL A 109 2.42 -12.42 11.55
C VAL A 109 1.03 -12.65 12.12
N ALA A 110 0.39 -11.62 12.68
CA ALA A 110 -0.96 -11.74 13.21
C ALA A 110 -1.96 -12.26 12.16
N TYR A 111 -1.99 -11.63 10.98
CA TYR A 111 -2.86 -12.05 9.88
C TYR A 111 -2.50 -13.46 9.37
N SER A 112 -1.21 -13.79 9.30
CA SER A 112 -0.75 -15.14 8.93
C SER A 112 -1.25 -16.20 9.91
N LEU A 113 -1.21 -15.94 11.22
CA LEU A 113 -1.68 -16.86 12.26
C LEU A 113 -3.20 -17.07 12.22
N VAL A 114 -3.98 -16.05 11.84
CA VAL A 114 -5.42 -16.19 11.62
C VAL A 114 -5.72 -17.16 10.47
N ASN A 115 -4.98 -17.03 9.37
CA ASN A 115 -5.18 -17.89 8.19
C ASN A 115 -4.63 -19.30 8.39
N HIS A 116 -3.50 -19.43 9.10
CA HIS A 116 -2.79 -20.67 9.32
C HIS A 116 -2.08 -20.67 10.68
N PRO A 117 -2.68 -21.26 11.72
CA PRO A 117 -2.08 -21.37 13.04
C PRO A 117 -0.67 -21.99 12.99
N ASP A 118 0.29 -21.33 13.63
CA ASP A 118 1.69 -21.75 13.68
C ASP A 118 2.31 -21.40 15.04
N TYR A 119 2.44 -22.41 15.91
CA TYR A 119 2.94 -22.24 17.28
C TYR A 119 4.41 -21.80 17.34
N ASP A 120 5.23 -22.17 16.35
CA ASP A 120 6.64 -21.77 16.31
C ASP A 120 6.78 -20.30 15.90
N LEU A 121 6.01 -19.88 14.92
CA LEU A 121 5.93 -18.47 14.51
C LEU A 121 5.37 -17.60 15.63
N GLN A 122 4.28 -18.03 16.28
CA GLN A 122 3.68 -17.32 17.40
C GLN A 122 4.69 -17.16 18.54
N ARG A 123 5.41 -18.22 18.94
CA ARG A 123 6.45 -18.15 19.97
C ARG A 123 7.58 -17.17 19.63
N LYS A 124 7.95 -17.05 18.35
CA LYS A 124 8.95 -16.04 17.91
C LYS A 124 8.39 -14.63 18.01
N ALA A 125 7.13 -14.44 17.60
CA ALA A 125 6.44 -13.15 17.73
C ALA A 125 6.24 -12.74 19.20
N ASP A 126 5.85 -13.66 20.09
CA ASP A 126 5.72 -13.40 21.53
C ASP A 126 7.04 -12.91 22.13
N LYS A 127 8.20 -13.45 21.70
CA LYS A 127 9.51 -12.96 22.13
C LYS A 127 9.79 -11.53 21.66
N CYS A 128 9.39 -11.19 20.43
CA CYS A 128 9.49 -9.81 19.94
C CYS A 128 8.56 -8.89 20.75
N VAL A 129 7.32 -9.32 21.02
CA VAL A 129 6.36 -8.59 21.87
C VAL A 129 6.94 -8.34 23.26
N ASP A 130 7.49 -9.36 23.91
CA ASP A 130 8.10 -9.24 25.23
C ASP A 130 9.28 -8.26 25.23
N LEU A 131 10.14 -8.31 24.20
CA LEU A 131 11.25 -7.39 24.04
C LEU A 131 10.77 -5.94 23.85
N ILE A 132 9.80 -5.70 22.95
CA ILE A 132 9.21 -4.38 22.71
C ILE A 132 8.60 -3.82 24.00
N CYS A 133 7.80 -4.62 24.71
CA CYS A 133 7.16 -4.19 25.96
C CYS A 133 8.18 -3.91 27.06
N SER A 134 9.31 -4.63 27.09
CA SER A 134 10.39 -4.38 28.05
C SER A 134 11.13 -3.06 27.82
N ALA A 135 11.04 -2.49 26.62
CA ALA A 135 11.61 -1.19 26.26
C ALA A 135 10.67 -0.01 26.58
N GLN A 136 9.43 -0.24 27.03
CA GLN A 136 8.48 0.84 27.30
C GLN A 136 8.80 1.57 28.62
N LEU A 137 8.80 2.91 28.59
CA LEU A 137 8.95 3.74 29.79
C LEU A 137 7.74 3.65 30.73
N GLU A 138 7.91 4.05 31.98
CA GLU A 138 6.85 4.00 33.00
C GLU A 138 5.65 4.91 32.68
N ASN A 139 5.89 6.03 32.01
CA ASN A 139 4.82 6.93 31.51
C ASN A 139 4.10 6.42 30.25
N GLY A 140 4.51 5.26 29.70
CA GLY A 140 3.91 4.66 28.50
C GLY A 140 4.64 4.98 27.20
N TYR A 141 5.64 5.87 27.19
CA TYR A 141 6.38 6.20 25.98
C TYR A 141 7.17 5.01 25.42
N LEU A 142 7.16 4.84 24.09
CA LEU A 142 7.84 3.75 23.40
C LEU A 142 8.33 4.17 22.00
N ASP A 143 9.56 4.66 21.94
CA ASP A 143 10.31 4.90 20.70
C ASP A 143 11.81 4.79 21.02
N THR A 144 12.51 3.87 20.37
CA THR A 144 13.86 3.49 20.77
C THR A 144 14.89 4.60 20.52
N LEU A 145 14.69 5.50 19.54
CA LEU A 145 15.62 6.60 19.29
C LEU A 145 15.75 7.49 20.53
N TYR A 146 14.63 7.98 21.06
CA TYR A 146 14.66 8.89 22.19
C TYR A 146 14.90 8.19 23.53
N ILE A 147 14.46 6.94 23.68
CA ILE A 147 14.79 6.15 24.88
C ILE A 147 16.30 5.95 24.99
N ILE A 148 16.98 5.67 23.86
CA ILE A 148 18.41 5.41 23.82
C ILE A 148 19.24 6.70 23.81
N ASN A 149 18.90 7.65 22.96
CA ASN A 149 19.74 8.81 22.72
C ASN A 149 19.43 9.96 23.68
N ASN A 150 18.21 10.49 23.68
CA ASN A 150 17.90 11.64 24.52
C ASN A 150 16.40 11.78 24.84
N GLN A 151 16.00 11.43 26.06
CA GLN A 151 14.60 11.50 26.49
C GLN A 151 14.09 12.94 26.66
N ASP A 152 14.98 13.93 26.79
CA ASP A 152 14.58 15.35 26.89
C ASP A 152 14.06 15.90 25.56
N GLU A 153 14.29 15.18 24.45
CA GLU A 153 13.88 15.60 23.09
C GLU A 153 12.59 14.92 22.61
N ILE A 154 11.93 14.13 23.47
CA ILE A 154 10.64 13.52 23.17
C ILE A 154 9.62 14.59 22.73
N PHE A 155 8.93 14.33 21.62
CA PHE A 155 7.93 15.18 20.98
C PHE A 155 8.42 16.57 20.54
N THR A 156 9.73 16.81 20.49
CA THR A 156 10.28 18.11 20.07
C THR A 156 10.39 18.26 18.56
N ASN A 157 10.46 17.16 17.79
CA ASN A 157 10.52 17.19 16.33
C ASN A 157 9.54 16.21 15.65
N LEU A 158 8.25 16.50 15.79
CA LEU A 158 7.18 15.71 15.17
C LEU A 158 7.21 15.73 13.64
N LYS A 159 7.83 16.76 13.03
CA LYS A 159 7.90 16.90 11.57
C LYS A 159 8.76 15.81 10.94
N ASP A 160 9.90 15.51 11.54
CA ASP A 160 10.95 14.72 10.89
C ASP A 160 11.26 13.38 11.57
N TYR A 161 11.00 13.22 12.88
CA TYR A 161 11.51 12.08 13.66
C TYR A 161 10.48 10.99 14.02
N HIS A 162 9.30 11.01 13.39
CA HIS A 162 8.43 9.84 13.23
C HIS A 162 7.93 9.13 14.52
N GLU A 163 8.03 9.73 15.70
CA GLU A 163 7.52 9.14 16.96
C GLU A 163 6.06 8.67 16.85
N LEU A 164 5.20 9.54 16.33
CA LEU A 164 3.78 9.28 16.13
C LEU A 164 3.51 8.30 14.96
N TYR A 165 4.43 8.22 13.98
CA TYR A 165 4.36 7.23 12.91
C TYR A 165 4.70 5.82 13.43
N CYS A 166 5.75 5.70 14.24
CA CYS A 166 6.11 4.46 14.93
C CYS A 166 4.97 4.01 15.84
N PHE A 167 4.37 4.93 16.61
CA PHE A 167 3.15 4.65 17.38
C PHE A 167 2.01 4.13 16.50
N GLY A 168 1.72 4.78 15.37
CA GLY A 168 0.62 4.34 14.50
C GLY A 168 0.81 2.91 14.00
N HIS A 169 2.04 2.53 13.65
CA HIS A 169 2.36 1.14 13.28
C HIS A 169 2.31 0.17 14.48
N LEU A 170 2.77 0.58 15.66
CA LEU A 170 2.65 -0.19 16.89
C LEU A 170 1.18 -0.52 17.18
N ALA A 171 0.29 0.48 17.15
CA ALA A 171 -1.12 0.31 17.46
C ALA A 171 -1.83 -0.60 16.45
N GLN A 172 -1.56 -0.47 15.15
CA GLN A 172 -2.11 -1.40 14.13
C GLN A 172 -1.66 -2.84 14.39
N ALA A 173 -0.37 -3.05 14.66
CA ALA A 173 0.17 -4.37 14.98
C ALA A 173 -0.42 -4.94 16.26
N ALA A 174 -0.61 -4.11 17.27
CA ALA A 174 -1.16 -4.49 18.57
C ALA A 174 -2.62 -4.94 18.48
N ILE A 175 -3.45 -4.22 17.72
CA ILE A 175 -4.85 -4.61 17.45
C ILE A 175 -4.87 -5.94 16.71
N ALA A 176 -4.15 -6.05 15.59
CA ALA A 176 -4.12 -7.27 14.79
C ALA A 176 -3.64 -8.49 15.60
N TYR A 177 -2.57 -8.32 16.38
CA TYR A 177 -2.00 -9.42 17.18
C TYR A 177 -2.92 -9.85 18.32
N TYR A 178 -3.60 -8.91 18.97
CA TYR A 178 -4.63 -9.21 19.96
C TYR A 178 -5.81 -9.97 19.35
N ASP A 179 -6.32 -9.51 18.20
CA ASP A 179 -7.42 -10.16 17.50
C ASP A 179 -7.05 -11.59 17.04
N ALA A 180 -5.80 -11.79 16.62
CA ALA A 180 -5.31 -13.08 16.14
C ALA A 180 -5.05 -14.10 17.27
N THR A 181 -4.53 -13.65 18.42
CA THR A 181 -3.96 -14.55 19.43
C THR A 181 -4.59 -14.45 20.82
N GLY A 182 -5.35 -13.37 21.09
CA GLY A 182 -5.81 -13.00 22.42
C GLY A 182 -4.70 -12.46 23.34
N ASN A 183 -3.44 -12.37 22.89
CA ASN A 183 -2.35 -11.84 23.70
C ASN A 183 -2.47 -10.31 23.84
N LYS A 184 -2.72 -9.85 25.06
CA LYS A 184 -2.93 -8.42 25.38
C LYS A 184 -1.65 -7.61 25.60
N LYS A 185 -0.48 -8.24 25.74
CA LYS A 185 0.75 -7.52 26.14
C LYS A 185 1.07 -6.33 25.24
N LEU A 186 1.10 -6.55 23.92
CA LEU A 186 1.36 -5.49 22.94
C LEU A 186 0.21 -4.48 22.88
N PHE A 187 -1.03 -4.95 23.01
CA PHE A 187 -2.23 -4.11 23.04
C PHE A 187 -2.23 -3.14 24.21
N ASP A 188 -1.95 -3.62 25.42
CA ASP A 188 -1.87 -2.80 26.63
C ASP A 188 -0.70 -1.81 26.54
N ALA A 189 0.44 -2.23 25.98
CA ALA A 189 1.57 -1.33 25.73
C ALA A 189 1.20 -0.21 24.72
N ALA A 190 0.53 -0.55 23.62
CA ALA A 190 0.05 0.42 22.65
C ALA A 190 -0.96 1.40 23.26
N CYS A 191 -1.90 0.91 24.08
CA CYS A 191 -2.87 1.77 24.79
C CYS A 191 -2.17 2.72 25.76
N ARG A 192 -1.17 2.27 26.53
CA ARG A 192 -0.39 3.15 27.41
C ARG A 192 0.35 4.26 26.65
N PHE A 193 0.87 3.96 25.47
CA PHE A 193 1.49 5.00 24.64
C PHE A 193 0.43 5.95 24.04
N ALA A 194 -0.71 5.41 23.60
CA ALA A 194 -1.84 6.19 23.11
C ALA A 194 -2.36 7.15 24.19
N ASP A 195 -2.44 6.69 25.44
CA ASP A 195 -2.86 7.50 26.59
C ASP A 195 -1.92 8.68 26.81
N LEU A 196 -0.60 8.44 26.80
CA LEU A 196 0.41 9.51 26.85
C LEU A 196 0.24 10.52 25.70
N ILE A 197 -0.03 10.04 24.49
CA ILE A 197 -0.25 10.90 23.31
C ILE A 197 -1.51 11.75 23.52
N CYS A 198 -2.62 11.15 23.96
CA CYS A 198 -3.86 11.88 24.27
C CYS A 198 -3.68 12.89 25.41
N ASP A 199 -2.82 12.57 26.37
CA ASP A 199 -2.47 13.45 27.48
C ASP A 199 -1.57 14.62 27.07
N THR A 200 -0.78 14.45 26.02
CA THR A 200 0.20 15.43 25.52
C THR A 200 -0.38 16.39 24.47
N PHE A 201 -1.22 15.89 23.57
CA PHE A 201 -1.70 16.64 22.40
C PHE A 201 -3.18 17.02 22.51
N GLY A 202 -3.53 18.20 22.01
CA GLY A 202 -4.90 18.70 22.00
C GLY A 202 -5.01 20.22 22.03
N GLU A 203 -6.23 20.73 22.01
CA GLU A 203 -6.52 22.16 21.85
C GLU A 203 -5.97 23.06 22.98
N ASN A 204 -5.96 22.56 24.22
CA ASN A 204 -5.40 23.24 25.39
C ASN A 204 -4.03 22.69 25.82
N LYS A 205 -3.36 21.96 24.91
CA LYS A 205 -2.09 21.25 25.15
C LYS A 205 -1.10 21.55 24.03
N ILE A 206 -0.17 20.65 23.72
CA ILE A 206 0.71 20.80 22.56
C ILE A 206 -0.14 20.69 21.30
N LYS A 207 -0.11 21.72 20.45
CA LYS A 207 -0.86 21.76 19.19
C LYS A 207 -0.14 21.09 18.02
N GLY A 208 0.52 19.98 18.32
CA GLY A 208 1.36 19.24 17.39
C GLY A 208 0.59 18.15 16.66
N TYR A 209 1.12 17.75 15.51
CA TYR A 209 0.62 16.65 14.69
C TYR A 209 1.80 15.99 13.96
N PRO A 210 1.68 14.72 13.52
CA PRO A 210 2.80 14.01 12.91
C PRO A 210 3.20 14.58 11.55
N GLY A 211 4.50 14.64 11.26
CA GLY A 211 5.02 14.94 9.93
C GLY A 211 4.89 13.79 8.93
N HIS A 212 4.69 12.57 9.40
CA HIS A 212 4.29 11.42 8.61
C HIS A 212 3.14 10.71 9.32
N GLU A 213 2.02 10.51 8.62
CA GLU A 213 0.66 10.30 9.16
C GLU A 213 0.45 8.99 9.91
N ILE A 214 -0.47 8.11 9.51
CA ILE A 214 -0.82 6.85 10.20
C ILE A 214 -1.38 6.92 11.64
N ALA A 215 -0.91 7.82 12.51
CA ALA A 215 -1.37 7.92 13.90
C ALA A 215 -2.88 8.15 13.96
N GLU A 216 -3.41 8.95 13.05
CA GLU A 216 -4.83 9.29 12.95
C GLU A 216 -5.69 8.03 12.75
N MET A 217 -5.35 7.20 11.75
CA MET A 217 -6.10 5.96 11.50
C MET A 217 -5.89 4.91 12.60
N ALA A 218 -4.72 4.91 13.24
CA ALA A 218 -4.40 3.96 14.30
C ALA A 218 -5.17 4.27 15.59
N LEU A 219 -5.30 5.55 15.94
CA LEU A 219 -6.14 6.01 17.06
C LEU A 219 -7.62 5.68 16.83
N VAL A 220 -8.14 5.85 15.61
CA VAL A 220 -9.51 5.39 15.29
C VAL A 220 -9.62 3.86 15.42
N GLY A 221 -8.58 3.12 15.04
CA GLY A 221 -8.48 1.67 15.29
C GLY A 221 -8.59 1.32 16.77
N LEU A 222 -7.83 2.00 17.63
CA LEU A 222 -7.87 1.81 19.09
C LEU A 222 -9.23 2.21 19.68
N TYR A 223 -9.84 3.30 19.20
CA TYR A 223 -11.20 3.68 19.58
C TYR A 223 -12.19 2.55 19.29
N ARG A 224 -12.16 1.97 18.09
CA ARG A 224 -13.04 0.84 17.73
C ARG A 224 -12.78 -0.40 18.59
N ALA A 225 -11.53 -0.65 18.97
CA ALA A 225 -11.14 -1.80 19.78
C ALA A 225 -11.48 -1.65 21.28
N THR A 226 -11.48 -0.42 21.81
CA THR A 226 -11.61 -0.15 23.26
C THR A 226 -12.92 0.53 23.65
N GLY A 227 -13.54 1.28 22.74
CA GLY A 227 -14.63 2.20 23.03
C GLY A 227 -14.20 3.50 23.72
N ASP A 228 -12.90 3.75 23.92
CA ASP A 228 -12.43 4.96 24.59
C ASP A 228 -12.41 6.16 23.62
N GLU A 229 -13.37 7.08 23.82
CA GLU A 229 -13.56 8.26 22.97
C GLU A 229 -12.34 9.18 22.89
N LYS A 230 -11.42 9.14 23.88
CA LYS A 230 -10.25 10.04 23.86
C LYS A 230 -9.38 9.77 22.63
N TYR A 231 -9.29 8.52 22.18
CA TYR A 231 -8.52 8.16 20.98
C TYR A 231 -9.13 8.78 19.73
N LEU A 232 -10.47 8.72 19.57
CA LEU A 232 -11.16 9.35 18.45
C LEU A 232 -10.98 10.88 18.46
N LYS A 233 -11.12 11.51 19.63
CA LYS A 233 -10.95 12.97 19.79
C LYS A 233 -9.53 13.41 19.45
N THR A 234 -8.50 12.65 19.83
CA THR A 234 -7.12 12.97 19.45
C THR A 234 -6.85 12.73 17.95
N ALA A 235 -7.48 11.72 17.34
CA ALA A 235 -7.39 11.51 15.90
C ALA A 235 -8.02 12.68 15.11
N GLU A 236 -9.22 13.10 15.51
CA GLU A 236 -9.92 14.28 14.96
C GLU A 236 -9.05 15.54 15.12
N PHE A 237 -8.50 15.75 16.31
CA PHE A 237 -7.58 16.86 16.59
C PHE A 237 -6.38 16.89 15.63
N PHE A 238 -5.70 15.75 15.42
CA PHE A 238 -4.55 15.70 14.51
C PHE A 238 -4.93 16.02 13.06
N VAL A 239 -6.10 15.57 12.59
CA VAL A 239 -6.60 15.90 11.24
C VAL A 239 -6.93 17.39 11.15
N ASP A 240 -7.64 17.94 12.14
CA ASP A 240 -8.11 19.31 12.09
C ASP A 240 -7.00 20.35 12.29
N GLU A 241 -6.06 20.08 13.18
CA GLU A 241 -4.96 21.00 13.50
C GLU A 241 -3.94 21.11 12.36
N ARG A 242 -3.81 20.04 11.55
CA ARG A 242 -2.88 19.98 10.43
C ARG A 242 -3.09 21.16 9.48
N GLY A 243 -2.05 21.94 9.25
CA GLY A 243 -2.07 23.04 8.29
C GLY A 243 -2.84 24.29 8.74
N LYS A 244 -3.27 24.38 10.01
CA LYS A 244 -3.69 25.66 10.60
C LYS A 244 -2.50 26.62 10.69
N LYS A 245 -2.81 27.93 10.61
CA LYS A 245 -1.82 29.00 10.75
C LYS A 245 -1.91 29.66 12.14
N PRO A 246 -0.78 30.10 12.73
CA PRO A 246 0.59 29.86 12.26
C PRO A 246 0.94 28.35 12.31
N TYR A 247 1.77 27.90 11.37
CA TYR A 247 2.10 26.47 11.26
C TYR A 247 2.84 25.99 12.52
N TYR A 248 2.38 24.88 13.11
CA TYR A 248 3.02 24.27 14.28
C TYR A 248 4.52 24.02 14.06
N TYR A 249 4.89 23.50 12.89
CA TYR A 249 6.30 23.23 12.55
C TYR A 249 7.16 24.49 12.55
N ASP A 250 6.63 25.63 12.08
CA ASP A 250 7.36 26.90 12.09
C ASP A 250 7.61 27.39 13.53
N LEU A 251 6.59 27.23 14.39
CA LEU A 251 6.66 27.64 15.80
C LEU A 251 7.72 26.85 16.56
N VAL A 252 7.74 25.53 16.40
CA VAL A 252 8.65 24.65 17.16
C VAL A 252 10.08 24.68 16.60
N LEU A 253 10.24 24.80 15.28
CA LEU A 253 11.57 24.88 14.66
C LEU A 253 12.18 26.29 14.67
N GLY A 254 11.42 27.31 15.10
CA GLY A 254 11.86 28.70 15.09
C GLY A 254 12.20 29.22 13.68
N LYS A 255 11.61 28.62 12.64
CA LYS A 255 11.87 28.92 11.23
C LYS A 255 10.56 29.21 10.52
N LYS A 256 10.51 30.28 9.74
CA LYS A 256 9.34 30.57 8.91
C LYS A 256 9.48 29.86 7.56
N THR A 257 8.50 29.03 7.23
CA THR A 257 8.46 28.39 5.91
C THR A 257 8.10 29.40 4.84
N VAL A 258 8.84 29.35 3.72
CA VAL A 258 8.61 30.22 2.58
C VAL A 258 7.48 29.64 1.71
N ASN A 259 6.53 30.48 1.30
CA ASN A 259 5.44 30.16 0.37
C ASN A 259 4.50 29.01 0.82
N ASP A 260 4.21 28.89 2.12
CA ASP A 260 3.31 27.84 2.65
C ASP A 260 3.71 26.41 2.23
N ASN A 261 5.01 26.17 2.00
CA ASN A 261 5.53 24.95 1.38
C ASN A 261 5.60 23.74 2.34
N TYR A 262 4.45 23.34 2.88
CA TYR A 262 4.27 22.09 3.62
C TYR A 262 3.48 21.06 2.80
N PHE A 263 3.59 21.11 1.48
CA PHE A 263 2.98 20.12 0.57
C PHE A 263 3.47 18.71 0.85
N TYR A 264 4.77 18.53 1.11
CA TYR A 264 5.38 17.23 1.40
C TYR A 264 4.68 16.46 2.54
N ASN A 265 4.24 17.18 3.58
CA ASN A 265 3.54 16.67 4.75
C ASN A 265 2.02 16.89 4.69
N GLN A 266 1.46 17.27 3.53
CA GLN A 266 0.04 17.59 3.37
C GLN A 266 -0.49 18.58 4.43
N ALA A 267 0.38 19.50 4.87
CA ALA A 267 0.10 20.46 5.95
C ALA A 267 0.17 21.91 5.45
N HIS A 268 0.08 22.12 4.13
CA HIS A 268 0.02 23.44 3.49
C HIS A 268 -1.32 24.14 3.80
N ILE A 269 -2.41 23.39 3.88
CA ILE A 269 -3.74 23.83 4.32
C ILE A 269 -4.45 22.72 5.09
N GLN A 270 -5.52 23.05 5.82
CA GLN A 270 -6.31 22.05 6.54
C GLN A 270 -6.84 20.96 5.61
N PRO A 271 -6.80 19.67 6.02
CA PRO A 271 -7.17 18.54 5.17
C PRO A 271 -8.56 18.64 4.53
N LYS A 272 -9.57 19.16 5.24
CA LYS A 272 -10.92 19.33 4.69
C LYS A 272 -11.04 20.33 3.53
N TYR A 273 -10.03 21.18 3.34
CA TYR A 273 -9.96 22.11 2.20
C TYR A 273 -9.07 21.59 1.06
N GLN A 274 -8.42 20.44 1.22
CA GLN A 274 -7.61 19.85 0.16
C GLN A 274 -8.50 19.18 -0.89
N THR A 275 -8.21 19.42 -2.16
CA THR A 275 -9.01 18.91 -3.29
C THR A 275 -8.21 18.03 -4.25
N GLU A 276 -6.90 17.89 -4.03
CA GLU A 276 -6.02 17.05 -4.83
C GLU A 276 -4.93 16.41 -3.99
N ALA A 277 -4.39 15.29 -4.47
CA ALA A 277 -3.28 14.62 -3.80
C ALA A 277 -1.95 15.32 -4.14
N VAL A 278 -1.18 15.67 -3.12
CA VAL A 278 0.08 16.43 -3.22
C VAL A 278 1.12 15.86 -2.28
N GLY A 279 2.39 16.23 -2.47
CA GLY A 279 3.49 15.83 -1.58
C GLY A 279 3.76 14.34 -1.59
N HIS A 280 4.43 13.85 -0.54
CA HIS A 280 4.85 12.47 -0.43
C HIS A 280 3.66 11.50 -0.54
N ALA A 281 3.77 10.49 -1.39
CA ALA A 281 2.62 9.66 -1.77
C ALA A 281 2.06 8.83 -0.59
N VAL A 282 2.93 8.13 0.17
CA VAL A 282 2.52 7.31 1.34
C VAL A 282 1.90 8.16 2.44
N ARG A 283 2.55 9.27 2.82
CA ARG A 283 2.01 10.28 3.74
C ARG A 283 0.58 10.67 3.37
N GLY A 284 0.38 11.07 2.11
CA GLY A 284 -0.95 11.40 1.58
C GLY A 284 -1.96 10.27 1.79
N VAL A 285 -1.71 9.07 1.27
CA VAL A 285 -2.72 7.98 1.37
C VAL A 285 -2.95 7.49 2.80
N TYR A 286 -1.99 7.65 3.70
CA TYR A 286 -2.19 7.40 5.14
C TYR A 286 -3.01 8.51 5.79
N LEU A 287 -2.77 9.79 5.46
CA LEU A 287 -3.62 10.89 5.88
C LEU A 287 -5.07 10.67 5.42
N TYR A 288 -5.27 10.41 4.13
CA TYR A 288 -6.61 10.27 3.54
C TYR A 288 -7.37 9.08 4.14
N SER A 289 -6.65 8.02 4.52
CA SER A 289 -7.23 6.91 5.28
C SER A 289 -7.66 7.34 6.68
N GLY A 290 -6.85 8.11 7.41
CA GLY A 290 -7.21 8.69 8.71
C GLY A 290 -8.39 9.66 8.62
N MET A 291 -8.41 10.52 7.60
CA MET A 291 -9.52 11.44 7.32
C MET A 291 -10.83 10.68 7.06
N ALA A 292 -10.80 9.63 6.24
CA ALA A 292 -11.99 8.82 5.96
C ALA A 292 -12.49 8.10 7.23
N ASP A 293 -11.58 7.59 8.06
CA ASP A 293 -11.92 7.00 9.35
C ASP A 293 -12.56 8.03 10.29
N VAL A 294 -11.96 9.21 10.46
CA VAL A 294 -12.53 10.30 11.30
C VAL A 294 -13.89 10.73 10.77
N ALA A 295 -14.01 11.03 9.47
CA ALA A 295 -15.27 11.44 8.86
C ALA A 295 -16.40 10.44 9.12
N ARG A 296 -16.11 9.14 8.96
CA ARG A 296 -17.07 8.07 9.23
C ARG A 296 -17.56 8.06 10.67
N GLU A 297 -16.65 8.17 11.64
CA GLU A 297 -16.99 8.07 13.07
C GLU A 297 -17.65 9.36 13.61
N THR A 298 -17.24 10.53 13.14
CA THR A 298 -17.78 11.83 13.61
C THR A 298 -18.99 12.30 12.81
N GLY A 299 -19.19 11.78 11.59
CA GLY A 299 -20.23 12.26 10.68
C GLY A 299 -19.85 13.55 9.95
N ASP A 300 -18.57 13.86 9.80
CA ASP A 300 -18.09 15.07 9.10
C ASP A 300 -18.19 14.92 7.57
N ASP A 301 -19.23 15.54 7.01
CA ASP A 301 -19.50 15.56 5.57
C ASP A 301 -18.51 16.42 4.76
N GLU A 302 -17.92 17.46 5.35
CA GLU A 302 -16.90 18.28 4.67
C GLU A 302 -15.61 17.48 4.49
N LEU A 303 -15.20 16.75 5.53
CA LEU A 303 -14.02 15.91 5.51
C LEU A 303 -14.18 14.74 4.53
N LEU A 304 -15.35 14.09 4.51
CA LEU A 304 -15.63 13.06 3.50
C LEU A 304 -15.58 13.64 2.08
N ALA A 305 -16.18 14.81 1.85
CA ALA A 305 -16.17 15.43 0.52
C ALA A 305 -14.75 15.76 0.03
N ALA A 306 -13.83 16.12 0.94
CA ALA A 306 -12.42 16.27 0.62
C ALA A 306 -11.79 14.93 0.22
N CYS A 307 -12.03 13.85 0.98
CA CYS A 307 -11.58 12.51 0.63
C CYS A 307 -12.08 12.08 -0.76
N GLU A 308 -13.36 12.30 -1.09
CA GLU A 308 -13.91 11.96 -2.41
C GLU A 308 -13.21 12.72 -3.55
N LYS A 309 -13.01 14.04 -3.40
CA LYS A 309 -12.29 14.87 -4.38
C LYS A 309 -10.84 14.42 -4.57
N ILE A 310 -10.14 14.12 -3.47
CA ILE A 310 -8.74 13.65 -3.50
C ILE A 310 -8.66 12.27 -4.16
N PHE A 311 -9.56 11.34 -3.82
CA PHE A 311 -9.59 10.02 -4.44
C PHE A 311 -9.81 10.12 -5.95
N ASP A 312 -10.77 10.93 -6.38
CA ASP A 312 -11.06 11.15 -7.80
C ASP A 312 -9.89 11.85 -8.51
N ASN A 313 -9.18 12.76 -7.83
CA ASN A 313 -7.94 13.35 -8.34
C ASN A 313 -6.86 12.29 -8.60
N ILE A 314 -6.60 11.42 -7.62
CA ILE A 314 -5.62 10.32 -7.75
C ILE A 314 -5.99 9.44 -8.93
N ARG A 315 -7.19 8.84 -8.89
CA ARG A 315 -7.66 7.84 -9.86
C ARG A 315 -7.66 8.36 -11.29
N SER A 316 -8.09 9.61 -11.50
CA SER A 316 -8.33 10.15 -12.84
C SER A 316 -7.19 10.97 -13.40
N LYS A 317 -6.22 11.40 -12.59
CA LYS A 317 -5.17 12.35 -13.02
C LYS A 317 -3.76 12.01 -12.55
N LYS A 318 -3.56 11.25 -11.47
CA LYS A 318 -2.24 11.04 -10.84
C LYS A 318 -1.91 9.58 -10.53
N MET A 319 -2.58 8.62 -11.18
CA MET A 319 -2.35 7.19 -11.00
C MET A 319 -1.88 6.54 -12.31
N TYR A 320 -0.82 5.74 -12.22
CA TYR A 320 -0.31 4.95 -13.34
C TYR A 320 -1.28 3.82 -13.71
N ILE A 321 -1.18 3.29 -14.93
CA ILE A 321 -2.04 2.19 -15.38
C ILE A 321 -1.89 0.92 -14.52
N THR A 322 -0.74 0.76 -13.86
CA THR A 322 -0.44 -0.32 -12.92
C THR A 322 -1.05 -0.12 -11.53
N GLY A 323 -1.73 1.00 -11.27
CA GLY A 323 -2.23 1.35 -9.93
C GLY A 323 -1.17 1.98 -9.02
N GLY A 324 0.04 2.20 -9.54
CA GLY A 324 1.09 2.97 -8.86
C GLY A 324 0.76 4.45 -8.73
N ILE A 325 1.27 5.07 -7.67
CA ILE A 325 1.18 6.51 -7.40
C ILE A 325 2.54 7.05 -6.91
N GLY A 326 2.78 8.34 -7.14
CA GLY A 326 4.09 8.97 -6.93
C GLY A 326 4.86 9.06 -8.25
N ALA A 327 4.93 10.26 -8.81
CA ALA A 327 5.45 10.51 -10.15
C ALA A 327 6.91 11.01 -10.16
N THR A 328 7.45 11.37 -9.00
CA THR A 328 8.80 11.92 -8.87
C THR A 328 9.55 11.31 -7.69
N VAL A 329 10.87 11.13 -7.87
CA VAL A 329 11.82 10.79 -6.81
C VAL A 329 11.97 11.91 -5.79
N ASP A 330 11.76 13.16 -6.22
CA ASP A 330 11.86 14.33 -5.33
C ASP A 330 10.73 14.29 -4.30
N GLY A 331 11.08 13.85 -3.09
CA GLY A 331 10.14 13.67 -1.99
C GLY A 331 9.17 12.50 -2.16
N GLU A 332 9.45 11.55 -3.07
CA GLU A 332 8.65 10.32 -3.24
C GLU A 332 7.17 10.66 -3.47
N ALA A 333 6.93 11.67 -4.32
CA ALA A 333 5.76 12.52 -4.23
C ALA A 333 4.82 12.41 -5.44
N PHE A 334 3.56 12.78 -5.21
CA PHE A 334 2.71 13.28 -6.27
C PHE A 334 3.32 14.56 -6.86
N SER A 335 3.28 14.70 -8.18
CA SER A 335 3.53 15.95 -8.87
C SER A 335 2.18 16.63 -9.20
N PHE A 336 1.96 17.00 -10.45
CA PHE A 336 0.76 17.69 -10.92
C PHE A 336 -0.12 16.77 -11.78
N ASN A 337 -1.35 17.23 -12.08
CA ASN A 337 -2.30 16.45 -12.85
C ASN A 337 -1.75 16.06 -14.22
N TYR A 338 -1.89 14.77 -14.58
CA TYR A 338 -1.45 14.16 -15.84
C TYR A 338 0.07 14.07 -16.05
N ASP A 339 0.87 14.38 -15.03
CA ASP A 339 2.30 14.12 -15.02
C ASP A 339 2.58 12.68 -14.58
N LEU A 340 2.76 11.80 -15.56
CA LEU A 340 2.97 10.37 -15.34
C LEU A 340 4.11 9.87 -16.25
N PRO A 341 5.36 10.30 -16.02
CA PRO A 341 6.52 9.79 -16.77
C PRO A 341 6.75 8.32 -16.43
N ASN A 342 7.01 7.47 -17.42
CA ASN A 342 7.19 6.02 -17.21
C ASN A 342 8.59 5.66 -16.69
N ASP A 343 9.60 6.41 -17.15
CA ASP A 343 11.04 6.21 -16.93
C ASP A 343 11.62 7.08 -15.80
N LEU A 344 10.75 7.85 -15.13
CA LEU A 344 11.04 8.62 -13.90
C LEU A 344 10.01 8.32 -12.80
N ALA A 345 9.12 7.34 -13.03
CA ALA A 345 8.09 6.97 -12.08
C ALA A 345 8.71 6.51 -10.76
N TYR A 346 8.23 7.06 -9.65
CA TYR A 346 8.58 6.55 -8.32
C TYR A 346 7.71 5.34 -7.98
N SER A 347 6.38 5.49 -8.08
CA SER A 347 5.41 4.38 -8.04
C SER A 347 5.71 3.40 -6.90
N GLU A 348 5.79 3.94 -5.69
CA GLU A 348 6.27 3.19 -4.53
C GLU A 348 5.31 2.04 -4.19
N THR A 349 5.87 0.89 -3.82
CA THR A 349 5.07 -0.25 -3.34
C THR A 349 4.20 0.14 -2.13
N CYS A 350 4.74 0.83 -1.13
CA CYS A 350 3.95 1.27 0.03
C CYS A 350 2.83 2.25 -0.35
N ALA A 351 3.04 3.11 -1.34
CA ALA A 351 2.03 4.07 -1.75
C ALA A 351 0.83 3.36 -2.41
N SER A 352 1.09 2.32 -3.20
CA SER A 352 0.03 1.47 -3.77
C SER A 352 -0.73 0.69 -2.70
N ILE A 353 -0.04 0.21 -1.65
CA ILE A 353 -0.66 -0.46 -0.50
C ILE A 353 -1.53 0.53 0.30
N GLY A 354 -1.01 1.73 0.58
CA GLY A 354 -1.78 2.78 1.25
C GLY A 354 -2.99 3.24 0.44
N LEU A 355 -2.91 3.24 -0.89
CA LEU A 355 -4.05 3.51 -1.77
C LEU A 355 -5.14 2.43 -1.62
N VAL A 356 -4.79 1.16 -1.43
CA VAL A 356 -5.76 0.09 -1.12
C VAL A 356 -6.47 0.38 0.20
N PHE A 357 -5.74 0.79 1.24
CA PHE A 357 -6.33 1.14 2.54
C PHE A 357 -7.30 2.32 2.45
N PHE A 358 -6.92 3.34 1.67
CA PHE A 358 -7.77 4.51 1.47
C PHE A 358 -9.02 4.15 0.67
N ALA A 359 -8.87 3.45 -0.46
CA ALA A 359 -9.97 3.03 -1.32
C ALA A 359 -11.00 2.19 -0.54
N MET A 360 -10.54 1.24 0.28
CA MET A 360 -11.45 0.36 1.01
C MET A 360 -12.17 1.04 2.18
N ARG A 361 -11.58 2.08 2.78
CA ARG A 361 -12.31 2.97 3.70
C ARG A 361 -13.38 3.78 3.00
N MET A 362 -13.08 4.33 1.83
CA MET A 362 -14.07 5.04 1.03
C MET A 362 -15.22 4.13 0.60
N SER A 363 -14.91 2.91 0.13
CA SER A 363 -15.92 1.88 -0.18
C SER A 363 -16.78 1.53 1.04
N ALA A 364 -16.18 1.52 2.24
CA ALA A 364 -16.89 1.23 3.48
C ALA A 364 -17.82 2.36 3.96
N ILE A 365 -17.66 3.58 3.46
CA ILE A 365 -18.54 4.72 3.77
C ILE A 365 -19.61 4.87 2.68
N ASN A 366 -19.21 4.73 1.42
CA ASN A 366 -20.04 4.97 0.25
C ASN A 366 -19.73 3.91 -0.82
N PRO A 367 -20.40 2.74 -0.78
CA PRO A 367 -20.10 1.65 -1.71
C PRO A 367 -20.26 2.06 -3.18
N ASP A 368 -19.14 2.09 -3.90
CA ASP A 368 -19.02 2.41 -5.32
C ASP A 368 -17.91 1.55 -5.93
N SER A 369 -18.16 0.96 -7.09
CA SER A 369 -17.22 0.06 -7.75
C SER A 369 -15.87 0.72 -8.03
N LYS A 370 -15.83 2.06 -8.21
CA LYS A 370 -14.61 2.80 -8.55
C LYS A 370 -13.49 2.60 -7.53
N TYR A 371 -13.83 2.41 -6.25
CA TYR A 371 -12.87 2.15 -5.19
C TYR A 371 -12.25 0.75 -5.35
N ALA A 372 -13.10 -0.25 -5.53
CA ALA A 372 -12.68 -1.64 -5.69
C ALA A 372 -11.97 -1.89 -7.05
N ASP A 373 -12.24 -1.11 -8.09
CA ASP A 373 -11.48 -1.12 -9.35
C ASP A 373 -10.03 -0.63 -9.17
N VAL A 374 -9.82 0.38 -8.31
CA VAL A 374 -8.47 0.86 -7.96
C VAL A 374 -7.72 -0.20 -7.15
N VAL A 375 -8.41 -0.83 -6.19
CA VAL A 375 -7.85 -1.93 -5.39
C VAL A 375 -7.44 -3.09 -6.29
N GLU A 376 -8.33 -3.54 -7.18
CA GLU A 376 -8.04 -4.61 -8.15
C GLU A 376 -6.81 -4.28 -9.00
N ARG A 377 -6.75 -3.05 -9.53
CA ARG A 377 -5.62 -2.60 -10.35
C ARG A 377 -4.31 -2.63 -9.57
N ALA A 378 -4.27 -2.11 -8.34
CA ALA A 378 -3.05 -2.10 -7.55
C ALA A 378 -2.61 -3.53 -7.17
N LEU A 379 -3.57 -4.37 -6.72
CA LEU A 379 -3.31 -5.74 -6.26
C LEU A 379 -2.67 -6.59 -7.35
N TYR A 380 -3.24 -6.62 -8.55
CA TYR A 380 -2.76 -7.49 -9.63
C TYR A 380 -1.54 -6.96 -10.38
N ASN A 381 -1.07 -5.74 -10.06
CA ASN A 381 0.01 -5.05 -10.77
C ASN A 381 1.10 -4.52 -9.82
N THR A 382 1.10 -3.23 -9.43
CA THR A 382 2.20 -2.62 -8.67
C THR A 382 2.50 -3.31 -7.33
N ILE A 383 1.48 -3.83 -6.65
CA ILE A 383 1.69 -4.53 -5.37
C ILE A 383 2.48 -5.82 -5.62
N LEU A 384 2.01 -6.68 -6.53
CA LEU A 384 2.70 -7.93 -6.82
C LEU A 384 4.04 -7.74 -7.56
N SER A 385 4.23 -6.66 -8.32
CA SER A 385 5.55 -6.34 -8.88
C SER A 385 6.58 -6.00 -7.80
N GLY A 386 6.13 -5.57 -6.62
CA GLY A 386 6.99 -5.23 -5.49
C GLY A 386 7.81 -6.40 -4.92
N MET A 387 7.49 -7.65 -5.24
CA MET A 387 8.23 -8.84 -4.77
C MET A 387 8.61 -9.78 -5.92
N SER A 388 9.74 -10.48 -5.77
CA SER A 388 10.17 -11.55 -6.67
C SER A 388 9.30 -12.79 -6.54
N GLU A 389 9.38 -13.69 -7.52
CA GLU A 389 8.66 -14.98 -7.48
C GLU A 389 9.10 -15.88 -6.31
N ASP A 390 10.31 -15.67 -5.77
CA ASP A 390 10.82 -16.35 -4.57
C ASP A 390 10.54 -15.59 -3.26
N ALA A 391 9.90 -14.42 -3.32
CA ALA A 391 9.57 -13.55 -2.19
C ALA A 391 10.76 -13.11 -1.29
N LYS A 392 11.99 -13.18 -1.82
CA LYS A 392 13.24 -12.81 -1.10
C LYS A 392 13.93 -11.57 -1.65
N ARG A 393 13.38 -10.96 -2.70
CA ARG A 393 13.87 -9.72 -3.31
C ARG A 393 12.69 -8.81 -3.61
N PHE A 394 12.89 -7.51 -3.45
CA PHE A 394 11.83 -6.53 -3.49
C PHE A 394 12.17 -5.36 -4.40
N PHE A 395 11.14 -4.66 -4.85
CA PHE A 395 11.25 -3.31 -5.37
C PHE A 395 10.71 -2.33 -4.33
N TYR A 396 11.40 -1.20 -4.19
CA TYR A 396 10.85 -0.01 -3.56
C TYR A 396 10.07 0.81 -4.61
N VAL A 397 10.74 1.09 -5.72
CA VAL A 397 10.26 1.84 -6.90
C VAL A 397 9.78 0.88 -7.98
N ASN A 398 8.59 1.13 -8.56
CA ASN A 398 8.00 0.27 -9.60
C ASN A 398 7.83 1.04 -10.92
N PRO A 399 8.88 1.14 -11.75
CA PRO A 399 8.88 1.89 -13.00
C PRO A 399 7.97 1.26 -14.06
N LEU A 400 7.62 2.03 -15.09
CA LEU A 400 6.88 1.54 -16.27
C LEU A 400 7.77 1.50 -17.53
N GLU A 401 8.97 2.04 -17.46
CA GLU A 401 10.00 1.98 -18.50
C GLU A 401 11.38 1.93 -17.84
N VAL A 402 12.21 0.98 -18.24
CA VAL A 402 13.54 0.72 -17.67
C VAL A 402 14.54 0.51 -18.78
N LEU A 403 15.59 1.33 -18.76
CA LEU A 403 16.84 1.10 -19.48
C LEU A 403 17.94 0.90 -18.42
N PRO A 404 18.53 -0.30 -18.29
CA PRO A 404 19.53 -0.57 -17.25
C PRO A 404 20.71 0.40 -17.29
N GLU A 405 21.23 0.73 -18.48
CA GLU A 405 22.30 1.71 -18.63
C GLU A 405 21.96 3.08 -18.01
N ALA A 406 20.73 3.56 -18.20
CA ALA A 406 20.29 4.82 -17.62
C ALA A 406 20.12 4.73 -16.10
N SER A 407 19.73 3.58 -15.57
CA SER A 407 19.64 3.34 -14.11
C SER A 407 21.01 3.43 -13.44
N HIS A 408 22.07 3.04 -14.15
CA HIS A 408 23.46 3.08 -13.65
C HIS A 408 24.19 4.40 -13.92
N LYS A 409 23.85 5.11 -15.01
CA LYS A 409 24.61 6.28 -15.48
C LYS A 409 23.88 7.62 -15.38
N ASP A 410 22.55 7.64 -15.33
CA ASP A 410 21.76 8.88 -15.21
C ASP A 410 21.32 9.09 -13.76
N SER A 411 21.89 10.11 -13.12
CA SER A 411 21.56 10.47 -11.73
C SER A 411 20.06 10.68 -11.48
N ARG A 412 19.30 11.14 -12.48
CA ARG A 412 17.84 11.33 -12.37
C ARG A 412 17.08 10.01 -12.24
N LYS A 413 17.68 8.91 -12.72
CA LYS A 413 17.09 7.55 -12.77
C LYS A 413 17.76 6.58 -11.79
N ALA A 414 18.70 7.03 -10.98
CA ALA A 414 19.42 6.18 -10.01
C ALA A 414 18.52 5.50 -8.97
N HIS A 415 17.32 6.05 -8.72
CA HIS A 415 16.30 5.48 -7.85
C HIS A 415 15.60 4.26 -8.47
N ILE A 416 15.62 4.14 -9.80
CA ILE A 416 15.10 2.99 -10.54
C ILE A 416 16.16 1.91 -10.51
N LYS A 417 15.80 0.75 -9.96
CA LYS A 417 16.67 -0.43 -9.97
C LYS A 417 16.19 -1.37 -11.06
N PRO A 418 17.07 -1.86 -11.95
CA PRO A 418 16.65 -2.73 -13.04
C PRO A 418 16.38 -4.17 -12.56
N VAL A 419 16.74 -4.50 -11.32
CA VAL A 419 16.48 -5.77 -10.66
C VAL A 419 16.05 -5.53 -9.20
N ARG A 420 15.23 -6.44 -8.67
CA ARG A 420 14.83 -6.42 -7.25
C ARG A 420 16.04 -6.65 -6.34
N GLN A 421 16.09 -5.96 -5.20
CA GLN A 421 17.17 -6.11 -4.21
C GLN A 421 16.73 -6.97 -3.01
N LYS A 422 17.68 -7.59 -2.31
CA LYS A 422 17.42 -8.48 -1.16
C LYS A 422 16.71 -7.78 0.00
N TRP A 423 17.28 -6.67 0.43
CA TRP A 423 16.82 -5.81 1.51
C TRP A 423 17.43 -4.42 1.28
N PHE A 424 16.89 -3.39 1.93
CA PHE A 424 17.41 -2.02 1.86
C PHE A 424 17.29 -1.39 3.25
N GLY A 425 18.12 -0.39 3.57
CA GLY A 425 18.12 0.27 4.87
C GLY A 425 16.76 0.87 5.22
N CYS A 426 16.09 1.52 4.26
CA CYS A 426 14.69 1.91 4.39
C CYS A 426 13.78 0.75 3.97
N ALA A 427 13.49 -0.16 4.90
CA ALA A 427 12.78 -1.41 4.63
C ALA A 427 11.26 -1.34 4.81
N CYS A 428 10.62 -0.22 4.46
CA CYS A 428 9.18 -0.06 4.63
C CYS A 428 8.37 -1.04 3.75
N CYS A 429 8.84 -1.35 2.54
CA CYS A 429 8.07 -2.08 1.52
C CYS A 429 7.86 -3.57 1.84
N PRO A 430 8.88 -4.38 2.20
CA PRO A 430 8.70 -5.82 2.40
C PRO A 430 7.65 -6.18 3.48
N PRO A 431 7.70 -5.66 4.72
CA PRO A 431 6.70 -6.03 5.72
C PRO A 431 5.33 -5.43 5.40
N ASN A 432 5.26 -4.33 4.65
CA ASN A 432 4.00 -3.75 4.17
C ASN A 432 3.30 -4.66 3.13
N LEU A 433 4.08 -5.28 2.22
CA LEU A 433 3.59 -6.33 1.32
C LEU A 433 3.08 -7.54 2.09
N ALA A 434 3.86 -8.02 3.07
CA ALA A 434 3.52 -9.18 3.86
C ALA A 434 2.17 -9.00 4.58
N ARG A 435 1.95 -7.84 5.23
CA ARG A 435 0.69 -7.59 5.94
C ARG A 435 -0.50 -7.46 5.00
N LEU A 436 -0.34 -6.84 3.83
CA LEU A 436 -1.46 -6.70 2.88
C LEU A 436 -1.86 -8.05 2.29
N ILE A 437 -0.90 -8.85 1.82
CA ILE A 437 -1.20 -10.17 1.22
C ILE A 437 -1.79 -11.10 2.29
N SER A 438 -1.25 -11.08 3.51
CA SER A 438 -1.77 -11.90 4.61
C SER A 438 -3.18 -11.49 5.06
N SER A 439 -3.59 -10.24 4.84
CA SER A 439 -4.95 -9.76 5.16
C SER A 439 -5.86 -9.62 3.92
N LEU A 440 -5.50 -10.23 2.77
CA LEU A 440 -6.17 -10.03 1.49
C LEU A 440 -7.70 -10.17 1.57
N GLY A 441 -8.19 -11.16 2.33
CA GLY A 441 -9.63 -11.43 2.48
C GLY A 441 -10.44 -10.21 2.94
N GLU A 442 -9.86 -9.36 3.80
CA GLU A 442 -10.53 -8.15 4.30
C GLU A 442 -10.83 -7.11 3.21
N TYR A 443 -10.12 -7.18 2.09
CA TYR A 443 -10.28 -6.26 0.96
C TYR A 443 -11.15 -6.88 -0.15
N CYS A 444 -11.56 -8.15 -0.01
CA CYS A 444 -12.39 -8.84 -0.99
C CYS A 444 -13.89 -8.72 -0.70
N PHE A 445 -14.27 -8.69 0.58
CA PHE A 445 -15.68 -8.81 1.01
C PHE A 445 -16.03 -7.82 2.12
N SER A 446 -17.29 -7.36 2.16
CA SER A 446 -17.82 -6.55 3.27
C SER A 446 -19.32 -6.77 3.45
N GLU A 447 -19.87 -6.36 4.59
CA GLU A 447 -21.32 -6.37 4.84
C GLU A 447 -21.83 -5.02 5.33
N SER A 448 -23.01 -4.61 4.89
CA SER A 448 -23.75 -3.44 5.39
C SER A 448 -25.22 -3.76 5.51
N GLY A 449 -25.79 -3.68 6.72
CA GLY A 449 -27.21 -3.94 6.95
C GLY A 449 -27.66 -5.31 6.42
N ASP A 450 -28.41 -5.31 5.33
CA ASP A 450 -28.91 -6.48 4.62
C ASP A 450 -28.11 -6.85 3.37
N THR A 451 -26.94 -6.25 3.13
CA THR A 451 -26.21 -6.40 1.87
C THR A 451 -24.82 -7.00 2.11
N PHE A 452 -24.50 -8.05 1.35
CA PHE A 452 -23.15 -8.63 1.25
C PHE A 452 -22.49 -8.18 -0.05
N TYR A 453 -21.29 -7.64 0.05
CA TYR A 453 -20.55 -7.08 -1.08
C TYR A 453 -19.38 -7.99 -1.47
N ILE A 454 -19.27 -8.27 -2.77
CA ILE A 454 -18.09 -8.87 -3.38
C ILE A 454 -17.36 -7.79 -4.17
N HIS A 455 -16.24 -7.34 -3.62
CA HIS A 455 -15.36 -6.32 -4.21
C HIS A 455 -14.31 -6.95 -5.12
N GLN A 456 -13.71 -8.06 -4.69
CA GLN A 456 -12.67 -8.76 -5.44
C GLN A 456 -13.12 -10.19 -5.73
N TYR A 457 -12.79 -10.67 -6.93
CA TYR A 457 -13.20 -11.97 -7.44
C TYR A 457 -12.21 -13.07 -7.05
N VAL A 458 -11.99 -13.21 -5.75
CA VAL A 458 -11.11 -14.20 -5.15
C VAL A 458 -11.95 -15.36 -4.63
N GLY A 459 -11.56 -16.59 -4.96
CA GLY A 459 -12.21 -17.78 -4.40
C GLY A 459 -12.10 -17.84 -2.88
N ALA A 460 -13.21 -18.07 -2.18
CA ALA A 460 -13.25 -18.15 -0.72
C ALA A 460 -14.52 -18.84 -0.20
N ASN A 461 -14.44 -19.38 1.02
CA ASN A 461 -15.59 -19.69 1.86
C ASN A 461 -15.68 -18.62 2.96
N ILE A 462 -16.87 -18.07 3.17
CA ILE A 462 -17.11 -16.95 4.09
C ILE A 462 -18.27 -17.30 5.03
N ASP A 463 -18.05 -17.20 6.34
CA ASP A 463 -19.09 -17.20 7.37
C ASP A 463 -19.41 -15.76 7.76
N ALA A 464 -20.28 -15.12 7.00
CA ALA A 464 -20.63 -13.73 7.18
C ALA A 464 -21.79 -13.59 8.19
N GLN A 465 -22.03 -12.38 8.71
CA GLN A 465 -23.11 -12.17 9.67
C GLN A 465 -24.48 -12.49 9.06
N ASN A 466 -24.68 -12.16 7.77
CA ASN A 466 -25.97 -12.30 7.10
C ASN A 466 -26.09 -13.61 6.31
N ALA A 467 -24.99 -14.28 5.96
CA ALA A 467 -25.01 -15.50 5.15
C ALA A 467 -23.72 -16.32 5.23
N ASP A 468 -23.85 -17.62 4.90
CA ASP A 468 -22.69 -18.41 4.49
C ASP A 468 -22.54 -18.27 2.98
N VAL A 469 -21.36 -17.84 2.52
CA VAL A 469 -21.08 -17.58 1.11
C VAL A 469 -19.90 -18.43 0.64
N CYS A 470 -20.06 -19.12 -0.48
CA CYS A 470 -18.98 -19.83 -1.15
C CYS A 470 -18.77 -19.22 -2.54
N VAL A 471 -17.58 -18.67 -2.77
CA VAL A 471 -17.14 -18.11 -4.05
C VAL A 471 -16.12 -19.07 -4.67
N LYS A 472 -16.45 -19.62 -5.83
CA LYS A 472 -15.48 -20.34 -6.68
C LYS A 472 -15.14 -19.46 -7.86
N SER A 473 -13.85 -19.13 -8.00
CA SER A 473 -13.38 -18.17 -8.99
C SER A 473 -12.43 -18.82 -9.99
N SER A 474 -12.71 -18.64 -11.27
CA SER A 474 -11.78 -18.85 -12.39
C SER A 474 -11.48 -17.49 -13.07
N TYR A 475 -11.58 -16.41 -12.29
CA TYR A 475 -11.65 -15.03 -12.77
C TYR A 475 -10.43 -14.56 -13.57
N LEU A 476 -9.22 -15.08 -13.29
CA LEU A 476 -8.03 -14.76 -14.10
C LEU A 476 -7.89 -15.65 -15.33
N THR A 477 -8.53 -16.81 -15.35
CA THR A 477 -8.43 -17.80 -16.43
C THR A 477 -9.43 -17.51 -17.53
N ASP A 478 -10.73 -17.53 -17.20
CA ASP A 478 -11.85 -17.39 -18.14
C ASP A 478 -12.89 -16.35 -17.71
N GLY A 479 -12.67 -15.67 -16.57
CA GLY A 479 -13.55 -14.62 -16.06
C GLY A 479 -14.77 -15.14 -15.32
N GLY A 480 -14.87 -16.46 -15.09
CA GLY A 480 -15.97 -17.10 -14.40
C GLY A 480 -15.92 -16.95 -12.88
N VAL A 481 -17.08 -16.72 -12.28
CA VAL A 481 -17.27 -16.64 -10.82
C VAL A 481 -18.58 -17.32 -10.46
N LYS A 482 -18.53 -18.34 -9.61
CA LYS A 482 -19.72 -19.08 -9.13
C LYS A 482 -19.90 -18.80 -7.65
N ILE A 483 -21.04 -18.25 -7.29
CA ILE A 483 -21.35 -17.80 -5.94
C ILE A 483 -22.53 -18.64 -5.44
N LYS A 484 -22.36 -19.31 -4.32
CA LYS A 484 -23.44 -19.96 -3.57
C LYS A 484 -23.65 -19.16 -2.29
N ILE A 485 -24.90 -18.77 -2.02
CA ILE A 485 -25.29 -18.03 -0.83
C ILE A 485 -26.35 -18.82 -0.08
N ASN A 486 -26.11 -19.08 1.19
CA ASN A 486 -27.11 -19.58 2.13
C ASN A 486 -27.44 -18.42 3.09
N PRO A 487 -28.51 -17.65 2.81
CA PRO A 487 -28.85 -16.49 3.64
C PRO A 487 -29.38 -16.93 5.01
N LYS A 488 -28.95 -16.25 6.07
CA LYS A 488 -29.51 -16.39 7.43
C LYS A 488 -30.83 -15.61 7.57
N LYS A 489 -31.05 -14.61 6.70
CA LYS A 489 -32.27 -13.79 6.54
C LYS A 489 -32.30 -13.20 5.12
N SER A 490 -33.47 -12.73 4.66
CA SER A 490 -33.56 -11.98 3.39
C SER A 490 -32.52 -10.87 3.33
N MET A 491 -31.81 -10.81 2.21
CA MET A 491 -30.65 -9.96 2.03
C MET A 491 -30.42 -9.66 0.54
N ARG A 492 -29.40 -8.85 0.25
CA ARG A 492 -28.92 -8.56 -1.10
C ARG A 492 -27.46 -8.98 -1.27
N LEU A 493 -27.12 -9.45 -2.46
CA LEU A 493 -25.75 -9.57 -2.94
C LEU A 493 -25.45 -8.36 -3.82
N ALA A 494 -24.38 -7.62 -3.52
CA ALA A 494 -23.83 -6.59 -4.37
C ALA A 494 -22.53 -7.10 -5.04
N LEU A 495 -22.56 -7.23 -6.36
CA LEU A 495 -21.48 -7.79 -7.16
C LEU A 495 -20.84 -6.69 -8.02
N ARG A 496 -19.56 -6.37 -7.81
CA ARG A 496 -18.88 -5.31 -8.58
C ARG A 496 -18.80 -5.65 -10.07
N ILE A 497 -19.29 -4.81 -10.96
CA ILE A 497 -19.00 -4.95 -12.40
C ILE A 497 -17.65 -4.27 -12.68
N PRO A 498 -16.58 -5.00 -13.05
CA PRO A 498 -15.27 -4.38 -13.25
C PRO A 498 -15.30 -3.31 -14.33
N SER A 499 -14.76 -2.11 -14.07
CA SER A 499 -14.86 -1.01 -15.04
C SER A 499 -14.21 -1.29 -16.40
N TRP A 500 -13.28 -2.25 -16.44
CA TRP A 500 -12.61 -2.66 -17.67
C TRP A 500 -13.44 -3.62 -18.52
N CYS A 501 -14.48 -4.24 -17.96
CA CYS A 501 -15.28 -5.27 -18.61
C CYS A 501 -16.51 -4.65 -19.29
N LYS A 502 -16.57 -4.72 -20.63
CA LYS A 502 -17.74 -4.25 -21.40
C LYS A 502 -18.81 -5.32 -21.57
N ASN A 503 -18.40 -6.57 -21.70
CA ASN A 503 -19.28 -7.71 -21.94
C ASN A 503 -19.22 -8.67 -20.76
N TYR A 504 -20.33 -8.79 -20.03
CA TYR A 504 -20.47 -9.68 -18.89
C TYR A 504 -21.84 -10.35 -18.87
N LYS A 505 -21.95 -11.45 -18.13
CA LYS A 505 -23.22 -12.18 -17.90
C LYS A 505 -23.35 -12.48 -16.42
N ILE A 506 -24.55 -12.29 -15.87
CA ILE A 506 -24.89 -12.63 -14.47
C ILE A 506 -26.19 -13.42 -14.49
N SER A 507 -26.22 -14.59 -13.88
CA SER A 507 -27.34 -15.55 -13.94
C SER A 507 -28.43 -15.29 -12.89
N ALA A 508 -28.80 -14.02 -12.68
CA ALA A 508 -29.88 -13.60 -11.79
C ALA A 508 -30.43 -12.24 -12.25
N PRO A 509 -31.68 -11.88 -11.95
CA PRO A 509 -32.14 -10.49 -12.07
C PRO A 509 -31.33 -9.60 -11.13
N TYR A 510 -30.96 -8.41 -11.60
CA TYR A 510 -30.23 -7.44 -10.79
C TYR A 510 -30.58 -5.99 -11.16
N GLU A 511 -30.35 -5.09 -10.21
CA GLU A 511 -30.31 -3.64 -10.42
C GLU A 511 -28.85 -3.17 -10.43
N ILE A 512 -28.48 -2.27 -11.35
CA ILE A 512 -27.14 -1.66 -11.32
C ILE A 512 -27.19 -0.36 -10.51
N LYS A 513 -26.37 -0.28 -9.46
CA LYS A 513 -26.16 0.95 -8.69
C LYS A 513 -24.67 1.13 -8.42
N LYS A 514 -24.13 2.30 -8.79
CA LYS A 514 -22.71 2.67 -8.60
C LYS A 514 -21.73 1.57 -9.05
N GLY A 515 -21.99 1.00 -10.24
CA GLY A 515 -21.16 -0.03 -10.84
C GLY A 515 -21.24 -1.42 -10.19
N CYS A 516 -22.18 -1.66 -9.28
CA CYS A 516 -22.44 -2.99 -8.72
C CYS A 516 -23.81 -3.51 -9.16
N ALA A 517 -23.91 -4.80 -9.45
CA ALA A 517 -25.17 -5.53 -9.64
C ALA A 517 -25.72 -5.98 -8.29
N TYR A 518 -26.88 -5.45 -7.90
CA TYR A 518 -27.60 -5.81 -6.68
C TYR A 518 -28.64 -6.88 -6.99
N ILE A 519 -28.56 -8.00 -6.28
CA ILE A 519 -29.40 -9.19 -6.46
C ILE A 519 -30.09 -9.49 -5.14
N ASP A 520 -31.42 -9.62 -5.16
CA ASP A 520 -32.19 -10.03 -3.99
C ASP A 520 -32.02 -11.53 -3.71
N VAL A 521 -31.80 -11.88 -2.44
CA VAL A 521 -31.54 -13.24 -1.97
C VAL A 521 -32.49 -13.55 -0.81
N ASN A 522 -33.54 -14.32 -1.09
CA ASN A 522 -34.59 -14.70 -0.13
C ASN A 522 -34.51 -16.18 0.35
N GLY A 523 -33.56 -16.94 -0.19
CA GLY A 523 -33.32 -18.35 0.11
C GLY A 523 -31.98 -18.78 -0.47
N GLU A 524 -31.68 -20.09 -0.44
CA GLU A 524 -30.46 -20.61 -1.06
C GLU A 524 -30.40 -20.20 -2.55
N THR A 525 -29.39 -19.43 -2.90
CA THR A 525 -29.24 -18.83 -4.23
C THR A 525 -27.89 -19.18 -4.82
N LYS A 526 -27.88 -19.46 -6.12
CA LYS A 526 -26.67 -19.65 -6.92
C LYS A 526 -26.60 -18.57 -7.99
N VAL A 527 -25.53 -17.78 -7.98
CA VAL A 527 -25.25 -16.75 -8.99
C VAL A 527 -24.00 -17.13 -9.73
N ASN A 528 -24.08 -17.25 -11.05
CA ASN A 528 -22.92 -17.37 -11.93
C ASN A 528 -22.70 -16.02 -12.62
N ALA A 529 -21.51 -15.46 -12.48
CA ALA A 529 -21.05 -14.31 -13.24
C ALA A 529 -19.91 -14.73 -14.18
N SER A 530 -19.81 -14.06 -15.33
CA SER A 530 -18.72 -14.21 -16.27
C SER A 530 -18.37 -12.85 -16.86
N PHE A 531 -17.07 -12.51 -16.82
CA PHE A 531 -16.53 -11.25 -17.31
C PHE A 531 -15.58 -11.54 -18.48
N GLU A 532 -15.81 -10.95 -19.65
CA GLU A 532 -14.99 -11.23 -20.84
C GLU A 532 -13.52 -10.79 -20.67
N LEU A 533 -12.60 -11.76 -20.62
CA LEU A 533 -11.15 -11.53 -20.47
C LEU A 533 -10.43 -11.33 -21.81
N LYS A 534 -10.94 -10.48 -22.68
CA LYS A 534 -10.27 -10.21 -23.97
C LYS A 534 -9.01 -9.35 -23.77
N PRO A 535 -7.84 -9.75 -24.31
CA PRO A 535 -6.69 -8.85 -24.45
C PRO A 535 -7.09 -7.57 -25.19
N ARG A 536 -6.61 -6.42 -24.71
CA ARG A 536 -6.93 -5.12 -25.28
C ARG A 536 -5.76 -4.16 -25.13
N PHE A 537 -5.55 -3.35 -26.16
CA PHE A 537 -4.73 -2.16 -26.04
C PHE A 537 -5.51 -1.07 -25.31
N VAL A 538 -4.88 -0.45 -24.32
CA VAL A 538 -5.43 0.63 -23.48
C VAL A 538 -4.60 1.88 -23.74
N ALA A 539 -5.27 2.92 -24.26
CA ALA A 539 -4.68 4.23 -24.46
C ALA A 539 -4.78 5.08 -23.19
N CYS A 540 -3.88 6.06 -23.08
CA CYS A 540 -3.96 7.12 -22.08
C CYS A 540 -4.52 8.40 -22.71
N THR A 541 -5.08 9.31 -21.91
CA THR A 541 -5.50 10.64 -22.40
C THR A 541 -4.29 11.40 -22.96
N SER A 542 -4.50 12.21 -24.00
CA SER A 542 -3.47 13.06 -24.62
C SER A 542 -2.90 14.13 -23.67
N ASN A 543 -3.54 14.37 -22.52
CA ASN A 543 -2.98 15.21 -21.46
C ASN A 543 -1.74 14.57 -20.80
N VAL A 544 -1.61 13.24 -20.84
CA VAL A 544 -0.43 12.52 -20.33
C VAL A 544 0.62 12.46 -21.43
N ARG A 545 1.51 13.45 -21.42
CA ARG A 545 2.53 13.67 -22.47
C ARG A 545 3.40 12.44 -22.73
N ALA A 546 3.80 11.72 -21.69
CA ALA A 546 4.70 10.57 -21.77
C ALA A 546 4.13 9.38 -22.59
N ASN A 547 2.81 9.36 -22.80
CA ASN A 547 2.10 8.22 -23.40
C ASN A 547 1.43 8.55 -24.73
N VAL A 548 1.64 9.75 -25.30
CA VAL A 548 1.12 10.11 -26.62
C VAL A 548 1.70 9.16 -27.68
N GLY A 549 0.83 8.57 -28.51
CA GLY A 549 1.23 7.60 -29.54
C GLY A 549 1.65 6.23 -28.99
N LYS A 550 1.40 5.95 -27.70
CA LYS A 550 1.68 4.66 -27.06
C LYS A 550 0.41 4.03 -26.50
N VAL A 551 0.41 2.71 -26.38
CA VAL A 551 -0.63 1.91 -25.71
C VAL A 551 -0.01 0.92 -24.74
N ALA A 552 -0.74 0.56 -23.70
CA ALA A 552 -0.42 -0.56 -22.84
C ALA A 552 -1.31 -1.76 -23.17
N LEU A 553 -0.79 -2.99 -23.03
CA LEU A 553 -1.60 -4.19 -23.17
C LEU A 553 -2.21 -4.59 -21.82
N CYS A 554 -3.50 -4.92 -21.79
CA CYS A 554 -4.19 -5.43 -20.61
C CYS A 554 -5.03 -6.67 -20.96
N ARG A 555 -5.14 -7.62 -20.03
CA ARG A 555 -6.09 -8.74 -20.09
C ARG A 555 -6.78 -8.84 -18.73
N GLY A 556 -8.10 -8.60 -18.71
CA GLY A 556 -8.82 -8.40 -17.44
C GLY A 556 -8.17 -7.30 -16.57
N PRO A 557 -7.86 -7.58 -15.29
CA PRO A 557 -7.21 -6.64 -14.38
C PRO A 557 -5.68 -6.56 -14.53
N VAL A 558 -5.07 -7.46 -15.31
CA VAL A 558 -3.62 -7.60 -15.42
C VAL A 558 -3.09 -6.69 -16.53
N VAL A 559 -2.15 -5.82 -16.17
CA VAL A 559 -1.33 -5.02 -17.09
C VAL A 559 -0.14 -5.86 -17.53
N TYR A 560 0.25 -5.71 -18.78
CA TYR A 560 1.37 -6.41 -19.39
C TYR A 560 2.52 -5.45 -19.71
N CYS A 561 3.73 -6.01 -19.80
CA CYS A 561 4.93 -5.32 -20.26
C CYS A 561 5.72 -6.21 -21.23
N ILE A 562 6.70 -5.61 -21.89
CA ILE A 562 7.69 -6.32 -22.71
C ILE A 562 9.05 -6.22 -22.04
N GLU A 563 9.85 -7.28 -22.13
CA GLU A 563 11.23 -7.36 -21.64
C GLU A 563 12.19 -7.65 -22.80
N SER A 564 13.41 -7.08 -22.80
CA SER A 564 14.36 -7.29 -23.92
C SER A 564 14.86 -8.72 -24.03
N VAL A 565 14.79 -9.51 -22.96
CA VAL A 565 15.10 -10.96 -23.01
C VAL A 565 14.17 -11.74 -23.94
N ASP A 566 12.92 -11.28 -24.14
CA ASP A 566 11.97 -11.89 -25.07
C ASP A 566 11.93 -11.21 -26.44
N ASN A 567 12.29 -9.92 -26.50
CA ASN A 567 11.99 -9.05 -27.65
C ASN A 567 13.23 -8.47 -28.34
N GLY A 568 14.43 -8.71 -27.81
CA GLY A 568 15.67 -8.04 -28.19
C GLY A 568 15.82 -6.66 -27.53
N ALA A 569 17.02 -6.10 -27.59
CA ALA A 569 17.32 -4.76 -27.09
C ALA A 569 16.53 -3.66 -27.84
N ASP A 570 16.63 -2.43 -27.35
CA ASP A 570 16.02 -1.24 -27.93
C ASP A 570 14.50 -1.33 -28.04
N LEU A 571 13.83 -1.55 -26.90
CA LEU A 571 12.38 -1.73 -26.85
C LEU A 571 11.60 -0.53 -27.42
N GLN A 572 12.20 0.67 -27.41
CA GLN A 572 11.64 1.90 -28.00
C GLN A 572 11.41 1.82 -29.51
N GLN A 573 12.06 0.87 -30.21
CA GLN A 573 11.89 0.64 -31.65
C GLN A 573 10.67 -0.22 -31.98
N LEU A 574 10.06 -0.86 -30.98
CA LEU A 574 8.94 -1.77 -31.18
C LEU A 574 7.61 -1.02 -31.31
N ILE A 575 6.81 -1.44 -32.27
CA ILE A 575 5.51 -0.85 -32.60
C ILE A 575 4.49 -1.97 -32.72
N VAL A 576 3.40 -1.87 -31.97
CA VAL A 576 2.23 -2.76 -32.13
C VAL A 576 1.31 -2.22 -33.23
N ASN A 577 0.68 -3.12 -33.97
CA ASN A 577 -0.39 -2.77 -34.89
C ASN A 577 -1.74 -2.79 -34.14
N ALA A 578 -2.54 -1.74 -34.31
CA ALA A 578 -3.84 -1.57 -33.66
C ALA A 578 -4.82 -2.72 -33.92
N ASN A 579 -4.70 -3.37 -35.08
CA ASN A 579 -5.57 -4.47 -35.52
C ASN A 579 -4.93 -5.85 -35.36
N SER A 580 -3.83 -5.96 -34.61
CA SER A 580 -3.15 -7.24 -34.40
C SER A 580 -4.03 -8.26 -33.69
N ASP A 581 -4.00 -9.50 -34.18
CA ASP A 581 -4.49 -10.65 -33.45
C ASP A 581 -3.62 -10.92 -32.21
N PHE A 582 -4.28 -11.39 -31.15
CA PHE A 582 -3.63 -11.78 -29.90
C PHE A 582 -3.46 -13.29 -29.84
N SER A 583 -2.23 -13.76 -29.63
CA SER A 583 -1.91 -15.16 -29.42
C SER A 583 -1.51 -15.40 -27.96
N GLU A 584 -2.36 -16.12 -27.22
CA GLU A 584 -2.14 -16.42 -25.81
C GLU A 584 -1.41 -17.77 -25.64
N SER A 585 -0.40 -17.80 -24.78
CA SER A 585 0.31 -19.03 -24.38
C SER A 585 0.70 -18.96 -22.91
N GLY A 586 0.01 -19.74 -22.08
CA GLY A 586 0.06 -19.57 -20.62
C GLY A 586 -0.43 -18.17 -20.25
N GLU A 587 0.36 -17.44 -19.46
CA GLU A 587 0.08 -16.03 -19.15
C GLU A 587 0.66 -15.04 -20.19
N CYS A 588 1.45 -15.49 -21.17
CA CYS A 588 2.08 -14.61 -22.15
C CYS A 588 1.12 -14.29 -23.30
N ILE A 589 1.26 -13.09 -23.86
CA ILE A 589 0.50 -12.66 -25.05
C ILE A 589 1.48 -12.24 -26.12
N THR A 590 1.36 -12.83 -27.31
CA THR A 590 2.15 -12.44 -28.48
C THR A 590 1.27 -11.72 -29.48
N VAL A 591 1.77 -10.61 -30.03
CA VAL A 591 1.13 -9.88 -31.13
C VAL A 591 2.10 -9.70 -32.29
N ASN A 592 1.57 -9.57 -33.49
CA ASN A 592 2.38 -9.11 -34.62
C ASN A 592 2.68 -7.62 -34.46
N GLY A 593 3.87 -7.20 -34.87
CA GLY A 593 4.31 -5.83 -34.79
C GLY A 593 5.43 -5.52 -35.78
N LEU A 594 5.98 -4.33 -35.63
CA LEU A 594 7.07 -3.81 -36.42
C LEU A 594 8.22 -3.42 -35.49
N ARG A 595 9.45 -3.58 -35.97
CA ARG A 595 10.65 -2.97 -35.38
C ARG A 595 11.17 -1.92 -36.35
N GLU A 596 11.29 -0.68 -35.89
CA GLU A 596 11.89 0.40 -36.65
C GLU A 596 13.40 0.22 -36.75
N LYS A 597 13.96 0.34 -37.96
CA LYS A 597 15.42 0.33 -38.15
C LYS A 597 16.01 1.68 -37.75
N ALA A 598 16.99 1.66 -36.86
CA ALA A 598 17.77 2.84 -36.53
C ALA A 598 18.56 3.33 -37.75
N HIS A 599 18.61 4.65 -37.92
CA HIS A 599 19.49 5.29 -38.89
C HIS A 599 20.94 5.29 -38.37
N GLU A 600 21.94 5.18 -39.25
CA GLU A 600 23.36 5.11 -38.85
C GLU A 600 23.91 6.46 -38.37
N SER A 601 23.37 7.56 -38.88
CA SER A 601 23.77 8.92 -38.48
C SER A 601 22.95 9.44 -37.30
N LEU A 602 23.62 10.11 -36.35
CA LEU A 602 22.99 10.72 -35.18
C LEU A 602 21.92 11.77 -35.53
N TYR A 603 22.16 12.57 -36.56
CA TYR A 603 21.21 13.54 -37.11
C TYR A 603 21.16 13.36 -38.63
N TYR A 604 19.96 13.39 -39.20
CA TYR A 604 19.70 13.19 -40.64
C TYR A 604 18.41 13.92 -41.01
N ASP A 605 18.26 14.30 -42.29
CA ASP A 605 17.00 14.85 -42.79
C ASP A 605 15.89 13.80 -42.67
N TYR A 606 14.67 14.24 -42.36
CA TYR A 606 13.58 13.31 -42.12
C TYR A 606 13.30 12.44 -43.36
N GLU A 607 13.39 11.13 -43.16
CA GLU A 607 13.02 10.11 -44.14
C GLU A 607 11.94 9.20 -43.54
N LYS A 608 11.12 8.61 -44.41
CA LYS A 608 10.10 7.64 -43.97
C LYS A 608 10.80 6.44 -43.31
N PRO A 609 10.50 6.12 -42.04
CA PRO A 609 11.20 5.02 -41.37
C PRO A 609 10.96 3.68 -42.06
N THR A 610 11.98 2.83 -42.05
CA THR A 610 11.88 1.45 -42.54
C THR A 610 11.63 0.52 -41.35
N TYR A 611 10.82 -0.51 -41.60
CA TYR A 611 10.35 -1.41 -40.57
C TYR A 611 10.61 -2.87 -40.94
N GLU A 612 10.95 -3.68 -39.94
CA GLU A 612 10.96 -5.14 -40.06
C GLU A 612 9.76 -5.72 -39.32
N LYS A 613 9.12 -6.73 -39.93
CA LYS A 613 8.06 -7.48 -39.25
C LYS A 613 8.66 -8.27 -38.10
N THR A 614 8.02 -8.21 -36.95
CA THR A 614 8.43 -8.97 -35.77
C THR A 614 7.21 -9.46 -34.99
N LYS A 615 7.45 -10.35 -34.03
CA LYS A 615 6.47 -10.73 -33.01
C LYS A 615 6.90 -10.12 -31.69
N ILE A 616 5.96 -9.47 -31.01
CA ILE A 616 6.20 -8.83 -29.73
C ILE A 616 5.53 -9.67 -28.66
N LYS A 617 6.33 -10.19 -27.72
CA LYS A 617 5.88 -11.03 -26.61
C LYS A 617 5.78 -10.20 -25.34
N PHE A 618 4.58 -10.16 -24.81
CA PHE A 618 4.21 -9.52 -23.56
C PHE A 618 4.11 -10.54 -22.44
N ILE A 619 4.54 -10.14 -21.24
CA ILE A 619 4.35 -10.86 -19.98
C ILE A 619 3.54 -9.99 -19.00
N PRO A 620 2.85 -10.56 -18.01
CA PRO A 620 2.25 -9.78 -16.94
C PRO A 620 3.28 -8.89 -16.25
N TYR A 621 2.94 -7.63 -16.00
CA TYR A 621 3.83 -6.67 -15.37
C TYR A 621 4.44 -7.25 -14.09
N ARG A 622 3.65 -7.82 -13.18
CA ARG A 622 4.16 -8.44 -11.95
C ARG A 622 5.32 -9.45 -12.12
N LYS A 623 5.51 -10.05 -13.30
CA LYS A 623 6.59 -11.02 -13.58
C LYS A 623 7.91 -10.40 -14.02
N TRP A 624 7.94 -9.12 -14.39
CA TRP A 624 9.18 -8.45 -14.82
C TRP A 624 10.24 -8.48 -13.72
N GLY A 625 11.52 -8.42 -14.10
CA GLY A 625 12.65 -8.37 -13.16
C GLY A 625 12.94 -9.69 -12.42
N ASN A 626 12.42 -10.82 -12.92
CA ASN A 626 12.73 -12.17 -12.42
C ASN A 626 13.72 -12.95 -13.32
N ARG A 627 14.09 -12.40 -14.49
CA ARG A 627 14.88 -13.11 -15.52
C ARG A 627 16.25 -12.46 -15.78
N GLY A 628 16.80 -11.80 -14.77
CA GLY A 628 18.03 -11.02 -14.86
C GLY A 628 17.79 -9.57 -15.27
N GLU A 629 18.87 -8.79 -15.27
CA GLU A 629 18.86 -7.37 -15.66
C GLU A 629 18.60 -7.24 -17.17
N ASN A 630 17.52 -6.55 -17.55
CA ASN A 630 17.14 -6.33 -18.95
C ASN A 630 16.25 -5.07 -19.08
N GLU A 631 16.02 -4.59 -20.31
CA GLU A 631 15.10 -3.47 -20.55
C GLU A 631 13.65 -3.91 -20.33
N MET A 632 12.79 -2.98 -19.90
CA MET A 632 11.35 -3.24 -19.75
C MET A 632 10.54 -2.03 -20.16
N CYS A 633 9.40 -2.21 -20.84
CA CYS A 633 8.41 -1.14 -20.97
C CYS A 633 6.96 -1.66 -20.95
N VAL A 634 6.06 -0.85 -20.37
CA VAL A 634 4.61 -1.10 -20.33
C VAL A 634 3.90 -0.48 -21.53
N PHE A 635 4.27 0.75 -21.88
CA PHE A 635 3.69 1.50 -22.99
C PHE A 635 4.54 1.33 -24.25
N VAL A 636 3.96 0.74 -25.29
CA VAL A 636 4.59 0.48 -26.58
C VAL A 636 3.96 1.37 -27.64
N ARG A 637 4.74 1.81 -28.63
CA ARG A 637 4.23 2.63 -29.74
C ARG A 637 3.15 1.87 -30.51
N ILE A 638 2.13 2.59 -30.97
CA ILE A 638 1.05 2.02 -31.79
C ILE A 638 1.03 2.64 -33.17
N LYS A 639 0.62 1.85 -34.17
CA LYS A 639 0.31 2.31 -35.52
C LYS A 639 -1.01 1.70 -36.00
N GLU A 640 -1.78 2.50 -36.74
CA GLU A 640 -2.92 2.04 -37.54
C GLU A 640 -2.42 1.75 -38.96
N ASP A 641 -2.84 0.63 -39.55
CA ASP A 641 -2.44 0.22 -40.90
C ASP A 641 -2.92 1.20 -42.00
#